data_AF-A0AA86J400-F1
#
_entry.id   AF-A0AA86J400-F1
#
_cell.length_a   1.000
_cell.length_b   1.000
_cell.length_c   1.000
_cell.angle_alpha   90.00
_cell.angle_beta   90.00
_cell.angle_gamma   90.00
#
_symmetry.space_group_name_H-M   'P 1'
#
loop_
_entity.id
_entity.type
_entity.pdbx_description
1 polymer ?
#
loop_
_entity_poly.entity_id
_entity_poly.type
_entity_poly.pdbx_seq_one_letter_code
_entity_poly.pdbx_strand_id
1 'polypeptide(L)'
;MDVITTHVNADFDCLGAMVAASKLYPDALMVFSGSQEKSMRDLFLKTTGYALPFTRLKDVDFSDITRLVLVDCQHTSRIGRFAEVARRPGVEVHIYDHHPGSSGDIRPSGGEIRDCGSSTTILTRKLMERGIVVTAVEATLMMLGIYEDTGNLTFPSTTPDDYAAASWLLERGANLNIVSDFVSQELTAEQVALLNDLLKSLRSTPVNGVDIAVAHATLDHYVGDIAVLAHMMRDMQNLDAIFLVVGMGERVYLVARSRIAEVDAGAVARAFGGGGHATAAAATVRGQTVIQVLGRLNLLLPELVNPVRTAADLMSSPVITLPFATTIAEAREILTRYNVNAMPVMDGERMAGIISRRIVEKALYHGLGNLSVDEYMHTEFMRAAPDTPISAIQDYIVGQHRRLVPVFSGERLAGVITRTDLLRYMYTGTQRSAEPVYDLGSENLPVRRREVVHLMNKHLPRPAVAILRDLGKVGDELELPVYAVGGFVRDLLLGAENDDIDVSVEGDGILFAEAVATRMGCRVKSHAKFGTAVIVFPDGLKVDVASTRLEYYETPGALPTVERSSLKMDLYRRDFTINTLAVKLNAEGFGTLIDYFGAYRDLREKTIRVLHNLSFVEDPTRVFRAIRFEQRLGFPISRHTENLIKNAVKMGFLDKLGGRRLLNELVLILREREPVKAILRMSGLELLHFIHPDLALTPDTLRVLDEVKKVITWFELLYLGEKLETWVVYFLALTSSLPDEGFWGTCTRLSVSEHYREKLIDMRVHGEQVLEVMTRKAGRREEVRRSDIYFWLRGLSPEVLLYIMAKTRSDEVRRYVSLYVTRLRGVVTHITGNDLKALGIPSGPRYRDILDQVLTARLNGEATTREDEMLLAGRLAAPA
;
A
#
# COMPACT_ATOMS: atom_id res chain seq x y z
N MET A 1 -41.32 -14.93 -53.39
CA MET A 1 -40.00 -14.30 -53.59
C MET A 1 -39.43 -13.87 -52.24
N ASP A 2 -38.10 -13.80 -52.16
CA ASP A 2 -37.39 -13.43 -50.93
C ASP A 2 -36.95 -11.96 -51.04
N VAL A 3 -37.09 -11.19 -49.96
CA VAL A 3 -36.71 -9.77 -49.92
C VAL A 3 -35.83 -9.49 -48.71
N ILE A 4 -34.72 -8.78 -48.92
CA ILE A 4 -33.85 -8.25 -47.87
C ILE A 4 -34.16 -6.77 -47.70
N THR A 5 -34.44 -6.34 -46.47
CA THR A 5 -34.70 -4.93 -46.14
C THR A 5 -34.18 -4.59 -44.75
N THR A 6 -34.10 -3.29 -44.48
CA THR A 6 -33.70 -2.70 -43.19
C THR A 6 -34.75 -1.65 -42.74
N HIS A 7 -34.46 -0.86 -41.72
CA HIS A 7 -35.29 0.25 -41.28
C HIS A 7 -35.29 1.48 -42.21
N VAL A 8 -36.25 2.39 -42.01
CA VAL A 8 -36.59 3.51 -42.92
C VAL A 8 -35.50 4.58 -43.08
N ASN A 9 -34.48 4.61 -42.24
CA ASN A 9 -33.33 5.52 -42.34
C ASN A 9 -32.05 4.70 -42.41
N ALA A 10 -31.77 4.07 -43.55
CA ALA A 10 -30.62 3.17 -43.68
C ALA A 10 -29.28 3.92 -43.56
N ASP A 11 -28.41 3.43 -42.69
CA ASP A 11 -27.01 3.82 -42.49
C ASP A 11 -26.05 2.80 -43.15
N PHE A 12 -24.75 2.85 -42.84
CA PHE A 12 -23.79 1.88 -43.35
C PHE A 12 -23.86 0.51 -42.67
N ASP A 13 -24.29 0.37 -41.39
CA ASP A 13 -24.51 -0.98 -40.83
C ASP A 13 -25.67 -1.67 -41.55
N CYS A 14 -26.75 -0.94 -41.80
CA CYS A 14 -27.83 -1.37 -42.67
C CYS A 14 -27.31 -1.81 -44.05
N LEU A 15 -26.48 -0.99 -44.70
CA LEU A 15 -25.92 -1.30 -46.02
C LEU A 15 -25.06 -2.58 -45.97
N GLY A 16 -24.11 -2.63 -45.04
CA GLY A 16 -23.18 -3.74 -44.88
C GLY A 16 -23.92 -5.05 -44.61
N ALA A 17 -24.91 -5.01 -43.74
CA ALA A 17 -25.74 -6.15 -43.39
C ALA A 17 -26.61 -6.58 -44.58
N MET A 18 -27.20 -5.66 -45.35
CA MET A 18 -27.95 -6.00 -46.56
C MET A 18 -27.06 -6.69 -47.61
N VAL A 19 -25.84 -6.18 -47.81
CA VAL A 19 -24.85 -6.79 -48.71
C VAL A 19 -24.48 -8.19 -48.23
N ALA A 20 -24.15 -8.35 -46.95
CA ALA A 20 -23.81 -9.64 -46.37
C ALA A 20 -24.97 -10.64 -46.46
N ALA A 21 -26.20 -10.20 -46.21
CA ALA A 21 -27.40 -11.01 -46.34
C ALA A 21 -27.64 -11.46 -47.78
N SER A 22 -27.39 -10.61 -48.79
CA SER A 22 -27.54 -10.99 -50.21
C SER A 22 -26.63 -12.17 -50.61
N LYS A 23 -25.52 -12.38 -49.91
CA LYS A 23 -24.64 -13.54 -50.11
C LYS A 23 -25.18 -14.81 -49.47
N LEU A 24 -25.94 -14.69 -48.37
CA LEU A 24 -26.63 -15.81 -47.72
C LEU A 24 -27.92 -16.19 -48.44
N TYR A 25 -28.57 -15.23 -49.08
CA TYR A 25 -29.82 -15.39 -49.83
C TYR A 25 -29.65 -14.86 -51.27
N PRO A 26 -28.96 -15.61 -52.15
CA PRO A 26 -28.55 -15.12 -53.48
C PRO A 26 -29.72 -14.78 -54.42
N ASP A 27 -30.89 -15.39 -54.21
CA ASP A 27 -32.10 -15.14 -55.00
C ASP A 27 -32.99 -14.03 -54.43
N ALA A 28 -32.59 -13.40 -53.31
CA ALA A 28 -33.39 -12.37 -52.65
C ALA A 28 -33.15 -10.98 -53.24
N LEU A 29 -34.22 -10.18 -53.33
CA LEU A 29 -34.15 -8.80 -53.78
C LEU A 29 -33.76 -7.88 -52.61
N MET A 30 -32.71 -7.06 -52.79
CA MET A 30 -32.36 -6.01 -51.82
C MET A 30 -33.23 -4.76 -52.05
N VAL A 31 -33.97 -4.35 -51.03
CA VAL A 31 -34.92 -3.24 -51.10
C VAL A 31 -34.78 -2.37 -49.86
N PHE A 32 -34.59 -1.06 -50.03
CA PHE A 32 -34.67 -0.11 -48.91
C PHE A 32 -36.13 0.15 -48.55
N SER A 33 -36.46 0.10 -47.25
CA SER A 33 -37.81 0.40 -46.76
C SER A 33 -38.14 1.90 -46.72
N GLY A 34 -37.12 2.77 -46.79
CA GLY A 34 -37.25 4.22 -46.72
C GLY A 34 -36.05 4.99 -47.28
N SER A 35 -35.76 6.14 -46.69
CA SER A 35 -34.63 7.01 -47.04
C SER A 35 -33.28 6.45 -46.59
N GLN A 36 -32.21 6.87 -47.26
CA GLN A 36 -30.83 6.62 -46.84
C GLN A 36 -30.25 7.85 -46.14
N GLU A 37 -29.32 7.62 -45.21
CA GLU A 37 -28.52 8.67 -44.62
C GLU A 37 -27.73 9.47 -45.67
N LYS A 38 -27.30 10.69 -45.31
CA LYS A 38 -26.60 11.58 -46.25
C LYS A 38 -25.24 10.99 -46.67
N SER A 39 -24.46 10.49 -45.71
CA SER A 39 -23.16 9.83 -45.92
C SER A 39 -23.26 8.67 -46.92
N MET A 40 -24.28 7.83 -46.75
CA MET A 40 -24.58 6.71 -47.63
C MET A 40 -24.98 7.16 -49.05
N ARG A 41 -25.80 8.20 -49.18
CA ARG A 41 -26.12 8.79 -50.50
C ARG A 41 -24.89 9.36 -51.17
N ASP A 42 -24.03 10.03 -50.42
CA ASP A 42 -22.77 10.58 -50.92
C ASP A 42 -21.83 9.47 -51.41
N LEU A 43 -21.80 8.31 -50.74
CA LEU A 43 -21.03 7.13 -51.20
C LEU A 43 -21.46 6.68 -52.60
N PHE A 44 -22.77 6.50 -52.81
CA PHE A 44 -23.32 6.08 -54.11
C PHE A 44 -23.11 7.14 -55.21
N LEU A 45 -23.14 8.43 -54.86
CA LEU A 45 -22.90 9.52 -55.82
C LEU A 45 -21.42 9.65 -56.20
N LYS A 46 -20.51 9.51 -55.24
CA LYS A 46 -19.07 9.71 -55.45
C LYS A 46 -18.37 8.49 -56.05
N THR A 47 -18.95 7.30 -55.93
CA THR A 47 -18.23 6.04 -56.22
C THR A 47 -19.06 5.09 -57.09
N THR A 48 -19.03 5.30 -58.41
CA THR A 48 -19.78 4.50 -59.40
C THR A 48 -19.40 3.02 -59.44
N GLY A 49 -18.24 2.63 -58.89
CA GLY A 49 -17.79 1.23 -58.76
C GLY A 49 -18.51 0.39 -57.69
N TYR A 50 -19.34 1.02 -56.85
CA TYR A 50 -20.10 0.36 -55.77
C TYR A 50 -21.59 0.17 -56.10
N ALA A 51 -21.95 0.26 -57.39
CA ALA A 51 -23.32 0.08 -57.85
C ALA A 51 -23.80 -1.37 -57.65
N LEU A 52 -24.48 -1.62 -56.53
CA LEU A 52 -25.15 -2.89 -56.25
C LEU A 52 -26.59 -2.86 -56.78
N PRO A 53 -27.14 -4.03 -57.16
CA PRO A 53 -28.50 -4.13 -57.68
C PRO A 53 -29.54 -3.99 -56.56
N PHE A 54 -29.94 -2.76 -56.25
CA PHE A 54 -31.08 -2.48 -55.37
C PHE A 54 -32.36 -2.35 -56.19
N THR A 55 -33.41 -3.05 -55.79
CA THR A 55 -34.75 -2.90 -56.39
C THR A 55 -35.47 -1.73 -55.74
N ARG A 56 -36.09 -0.86 -56.53
CA ARG A 56 -36.87 0.27 -55.99
C ARG A 56 -38.13 -0.27 -55.35
N LEU A 57 -38.51 0.28 -54.20
CA LEU A 57 -39.70 -0.13 -53.43
C LEU A 57 -41.00 -0.21 -54.27
N LYS A 58 -41.13 0.64 -55.29
CA LYS A 58 -42.29 0.67 -56.20
C LYS A 58 -42.33 -0.46 -57.23
N ASP A 59 -41.20 -1.12 -57.47
CA ASP A 59 -41.04 -2.19 -58.46
C ASP A 59 -41.19 -3.60 -57.81
N VAL A 60 -41.55 -3.65 -56.52
CA VAL A 60 -41.70 -4.88 -55.73
C VAL A 60 -43.19 -5.17 -55.52
N ASP A 61 -43.65 -6.35 -55.93
CA ASP A 61 -45.00 -6.82 -55.60
C ASP A 61 -45.02 -7.45 -54.19
N PHE A 62 -45.56 -6.71 -53.22
CA PHE A 62 -45.63 -7.15 -51.82
C PHE A 62 -46.44 -8.45 -51.64
N SER A 63 -47.34 -8.76 -52.59
CA SER A 63 -48.16 -9.96 -52.51
C SER A 63 -47.36 -11.24 -52.72
N ASP A 64 -46.30 -11.19 -53.52
CA ASP A 64 -45.46 -12.35 -53.88
C ASP A 64 -44.38 -12.68 -52.84
N ILE A 65 -44.23 -11.88 -51.77
CA ILE A 65 -43.16 -12.07 -50.78
C ILE A 65 -43.43 -13.28 -49.88
N THR A 66 -42.60 -14.31 -49.98
CA THR A 66 -42.69 -15.56 -49.20
C THR A 66 -41.74 -15.56 -48.02
N ARG A 67 -40.63 -14.82 -48.11
CA ARG A 67 -39.67 -14.62 -47.02
C ARG A 67 -39.19 -13.18 -46.97
N LEU A 68 -39.12 -12.63 -45.76
CA LEU A 68 -38.59 -11.30 -45.46
C LEU A 68 -37.35 -11.45 -44.57
N VAL A 69 -36.20 -11.00 -45.07
CA VAL A 69 -34.94 -10.95 -44.32
C VAL A 69 -34.75 -9.52 -43.82
N LEU A 70 -34.90 -9.33 -42.52
CA LEU A 70 -34.71 -8.04 -41.84
C LEU A 70 -33.30 -7.99 -41.26
N VAL A 71 -32.59 -6.93 -41.58
CA VAL A 71 -31.29 -6.61 -40.98
C VAL A 71 -31.40 -5.32 -40.16
N ASP A 72 -30.67 -5.27 -39.05
CA ASP A 72 -30.58 -4.12 -38.14
C ASP A 72 -31.94 -3.54 -37.71
N CYS A 73 -32.94 -4.42 -37.54
CA CYS A 73 -34.25 -4.00 -37.09
C CYS A 73 -35.11 -5.15 -36.57
N GLN A 74 -35.69 -4.95 -35.39
CA GLN A 74 -36.69 -5.85 -34.80
C GLN A 74 -38.11 -5.25 -34.68
N HIS A 75 -38.37 -4.06 -35.24
CA HIS A 75 -39.61 -3.31 -35.04
C HIS A 75 -40.44 -3.06 -36.31
N THR A 76 -41.73 -3.41 -36.27
CA THR A 76 -42.66 -3.16 -37.39
C THR A 76 -42.83 -1.66 -37.70
N SER A 77 -42.72 -0.79 -36.69
CA SER A 77 -42.82 0.67 -36.86
C SER A 77 -41.67 1.27 -37.67
N ARG A 78 -40.51 0.58 -37.74
CA ARG A 78 -39.29 1.09 -38.36
C ARG A 78 -39.08 0.60 -39.79
N ILE A 79 -39.91 -0.29 -40.33
CA ILE A 79 -39.71 -0.93 -41.66
C ILE A 79 -40.71 -0.49 -42.73
N GLY A 80 -41.46 0.60 -42.49
CA GLY A 80 -42.37 1.20 -43.47
C GLY A 80 -43.41 0.22 -44.02
N ARG A 81 -43.58 0.15 -45.34
CA ARG A 81 -44.59 -0.69 -46.01
C ARG A 81 -44.38 -2.20 -45.78
N PHE A 82 -43.18 -2.63 -45.41
CA PHE A 82 -42.92 -4.04 -45.11
C PHE A 82 -43.55 -4.50 -43.78
N ALA A 83 -44.04 -3.58 -42.95
CA ALA A 83 -44.78 -3.91 -41.73
C ALA A 83 -46.03 -4.77 -42.00
N GLU A 84 -46.71 -4.53 -43.12
CA GLU A 84 -47.88 -5.31 -43.54
C GLU A 84 -47.49 -6.74 -43.94
N VAL A 85 -46.32 -6.90 -44.58
CA VAL A 85 -45.78 -8.19 -45.00
C VAL A 85 -45.30 -9.00 -43.82
N ALA A 86 -44.60 -8.37 -42.87
CA ALA A 86 -44.10 -9.03 -41.65
C ALA A 86 -45.23 -9.59 -40.77
N ARG A 87 -46.45 -9.05 -40.88
CA ARG A 87 -47.65 -9.52 -40.14
C ARG A 87 -48.47 -10.56 -40.90
N ARG A 88 -48.15 -10.83 -42.17
CA ARG A 88 -48.96 -11.70 -43.01
C ARG A 88 -48.75 -13.18 -42.67
N PRO A 89 -49.81 -13.96 -42.42
CA PRO A 89 -49.70 -15.40 -42.17
C PRO A 89 -49.04 -16.13 -43.34
N GLY A 90 -48.06 -16.99 -43.05
CA GLY A 90 -47.35 -17.79 -44.05
C GLY A 90 -46.10 -17.15 -44.67
N VAL A 91 -45.74 -15.92 -44.28
CA VAL A 91 -44.46 -15.31 -44.63
C VAL A 91 -43.40 -15.67 -43.58
N GLU A 92 -42.26 -16.19 -44.01
CA GLU A 92 -41.10 -16.40 -43.13
C GLU A 92 -40.39 -15.08 -42.86
N VAL A 93 -40.03 -14.79 -41.61
CA VAL A 93 -39.30 -13.57 -41.24
C VAL A 93 -37.99 -13.94 -40.57
N HIS A 94 -36.86 -13.67 -41.24
CA HIS A 94 -35.53 -13.89 -40.70
C HIS A 94 -34.96 -12.57 -40.19
N ILE A 95 -34.51 -12.51 -38.95
CA ILE A 95 -33.97 -11.27 -38.36
C ILE A 95 -32.49 -11.43 -38.03
N TYR A 96 -31.68 -10.47 -38.45
CA TYR A 96 -30.28 -10.32 -38.06
C TYR A 96 -30.09 -8.95 -37.43
N ASP A 97 -29.93 -8.92 -36.12
CA ASP A 97 -29.88 -7.68 -35.35
C ASP A 97 -28.99 -7.86 -34.12
N HIS A 98 -28.19 -6.85 -33.81
CA HIS A 98 -27.32 -6.84 -32.64
C HIS A 98 -27.98 -6.33 -31.35
N HIS A 99 -29.16 -5.71 -31.44
CA HIS A 99 -29.90 -5.21 -30.29
C HIS A 99 -30.52 -6.37 -29.46
N PRO A 100 -30.63 -6.25 -28.12
CA PRO A 100 -31.19 -7.30 -27.27
C PRO A 100 -32.56 -7.80 -27.73
N GLY A 101 -32.78 -9.12 -27.74
CA GLY A 101 -34.01 -9.74 -28.28
C GLY A 101 -35.33 -9.36 -27.59
N SER A 102 -35.29 -8.68 -26.43
CA SER A 102 -36.47 -8.09 -25.79
C SER A 102 -36.88 -6.74 -26.38
N SER A 103 -36.12 -6.20 -27.33
CA SER A 103 -36.37 -4.88 -27.91
C SER A 103 -37.52 -4.89 -28.92
N GLY A 104 -37.69 -5.94 -29.73
CA GLY A 104 -38.62 -5.96 -30.87
C GLY A 104 -40.08 -6.37 -30.63
N ASP A 105 -40.94 -6.07 -31.63
CA ASP A 105 -42.34 -6.55 -31.71
C ASP A 105 -42.57 -7.60 -32.82
N ILE A 106 -41.56 -7.91 -33.62
CA ILE A 106 -41.61 -8.93 -34.68
C ILE A 106 -41.20 -10.29 -34.11
N ARG A 107 -42.00 -11.34 -34.38
CA ARG A 107 -41.63 -12.72 -34.03
C ARG A 107 -40.83 -13.35 -35.18
N PRO A 108 -39.52 -13.60 -35.04
CA PRO A 108 -38.72 -14.21 -36.10
C PRO A 108 -39.07 -15.69 -36.28
N SER A 109 -39.10 -16.15 -37.53
CA SER A 109 -39.12 -17.58 -37.89
C SER A 109 -37.72 -18.14 -38.14
N GLY A 110 -36.70 -17.28 -38.21
CA GLY A 110 -35.29 -17.64 -38.38
C GLY A 110 -34.37 -16.42 -38.21
N GLY A 111 -33.08 -16.60 -38.51
CA GLY A 111 -32.06 -15.56 -38.33
C GLY A 111 -31.27 -15.71 -37.04
N GLU A 112 -30.54 -14.66 -36.64
CA GLU A 112 -29.74 -14.63 -35.43
C GLU A 112 -29.73 -13.23 -34.82
N ILE A 113 -30.15 -13.14 -33.56
CA ILE A 113 -29.99 -11.96 -32.72
C ILE A 113 -28.84 -12.23 -31.77
N ARG A 114 -27.81 -11.38 -31.77
CA ARG A 114 -26.60 -11.59 -30.98
C ARG A 114 -26.09 -10.25 -30.45
N ASP A 115 -25.73 -10.22 -29.17
CA ASP A 115 -25.06 -9.07 -28.58
C ASP A 115 -23.63 -8.94 -29.15
N CYS A 116 -23.45 -8.08 -30.14
CA CYS A 116 -22.16 -7.73 -30.75
C CYS A 116 -22.17 -6.28 -31.27
N GLY A 117 -21.02 -5.82 -31.78
CA GLY A 117 -20.84 -4.43 -32.17
C GLY A 117 -21.71 -3.96 -33.33
N SER A 118 -22.05 -4.84 -34.29
CA SER A 118 -22.84 -4.48 -35.48
C SER A 118 -23.63 -5.67 -36.04
N SER A 119 -24.74 -5.43 -36.75
CA SER A 119 -25.52 -6.47 -37.45
C SER A 119 -24.72 -7.06 -38.63
N THR A 120 -23.88 -6.27 -39.28
CA THR A 120 -22.93 -6.72 -40.31
C THR A 120 -21.94 -7.76 -39.78
N THR A 121 -21.49 -7.65 -38.52
CA THR A 121 -20.61 -8.65 -37.88
C THR A 121 -21.27 -10.02 -37.83
N ILE A 122 -22.54 -10.10 -37.43
CA ILE A 122 -23.30 -11.36 -37.33
C ILE A 122 -23.32 -12.08 -38.67
N LEU A 123 -23.64 -11.35 -39.73
CA LEU A 123 -23.76 -11.90 -41.08
C LEU A 123 -22.39 -12.26 -41.67
N THR A 124 -21.37 -11.42 -41.46
CA THR A 124 -19.98 -11.70 -41.89
C THR A 124 -19.49 -13.01 -41.30
N ARG A 125 -19.72 -13.23 -40.01
CA ARG A 125 -19.35 -14.48 -39.32
C ARG A 125 -20.02 -15.70 -39.97
N LYS A 126 -21.28 -15.60 -40.38
CA LYS A 126 -21.96 -16.68 -41.12
C LYS A 126 -21.36 -16.92 -42.50
N LEU A 127 -20.91 -15.87 -43.19
CA LEU A 127 -20.20 -16.03 -44.46
C LEU A 127 -18.86 -16.74 -44.26
N MET A 128 -18.13 -16.40 -43.20
CA MET A 128 -16.88 -17.06 -42.80
C MET A 128 -17.10 -18.54 -42.52
N GLU A 129 -18.08 -18.87 -41.67
CA GLU A 129 -18.44 -20.25 -41.29
C GLU A 129 -18.81 -21.11 -42.51
N ARG A 130 -19.45 -20.51 -43.52
CA ARG A 130 -19.88 -21.20 -44.75
C ARG A 130 -18.87 -21.15 -45.90
N GLY A 131 -17.73 -20.48 -45.70
CA GLY A 131 -16.70 -20.31 -46.73
C GLY A 131 -17.17 -19.54 -47.97
N ILE A 132 -18.15 -18.64 -47.82
CA ILE A 132 -18.71 -17.88 -48.95
C ILE A 132 -17.72 -16.80 -49.40
N VAL A 133 -17.53 -16.69 -50.72
CA VAL A 133 -16.60 -15.71 -51.31
C VAL A 133 -17.27 -14.34 -51.42
N VAL A 134 -16.56 -13.33 -50.92
CA VAL A 134 -16.90 -11.90 -51.08
C VAL A 134 -15.84 -11.21 -51.93
N THR A 135 -16.27 -10.26 -52.76
CA THR A 135 -15.41 -9.38 -53.55
C THR A 135 -14.85 -8.25 -52.69
N ALA A 136 -13.78 -7.58 -53.14
CA ALA A 136 -13.20 -6.43 -52.44
C ALA A 136 -14.21 -5.28 -52.24
N VAL A 137 -15.12 -5.09 -53.20
CA VAL A 137 -16.19 -4.08 -53.14
C VAL A 137 -17.19 -4.44 -52.05
N GLU A 138 -17.72 -5.67 -52.05
CA GLU A 138 -18.63 -6.18 -51.01
C GLU A 138 -17.95 -6.12 -49.63
N ALA A 139 -16.68 -6.52 -49.55
CA ALA A 139 -15.91 -6.51 -48.30
C ALA A 139 -15.72 -5.09 -47.76
N THR A 140 -15.51 -4.09 -48.63
CA THR A 140 -15.42 -2.67 -48.22
C THR A 140 -16.75 -2.15 -47.69
N LEU A 141 -17.87 -2.49 -48.34
CA LEU A 141 -19.21 -2.06 -47.88
C LEU A 141 -19.60 -2.71 -46.55
N MET A 142 -19.25 -3.98 -46.36
CA MET A 142 -19.43 -4.66 -45.08
C MET A 142 -18.52 -4.07 -43.99
N MET A 143 -17.29 -3.70 -44.34
CA MET A 143 -16.37 -3.06 -43.39
C MET A 143 -16.87 -1.69 -42.92
N LEU A 144 -17.47 -0.90 -43.83
CA LEU A 144 -18.12 0.38 -43.48
C LEU A 144 -19.18 0.21 -42.38
N GLY A 145 -20.03 -0.83 -42.50
CA GLY A 145 -21.06 -1.11 -41.50
C GLY A 145 -20.51 -1.47 -40.13
N ILE A 146 -19.47 -2.31 -40.08
CA ILE A 146 -18.81 -2.65 -38.82
C ILE A 146 -18.17 -1.40 -38.20
N TYR A 147 -17.48 -0.58 -38.98
CA TYR A 147 -16.75 0.59 -38.47
C TYR A 147 -17.67 1.71 -37.98
N GLU A 148 -18.84 1.89 -38.60
CA GLU A 148 -19.82 2.89 -38.17
C GLU A 148 -20.35 2.57 -36.77
N ASP A 149 -20.85 1.36 -36.57
CA ASP A 149 -21.56 0.97 -35.35
C ASP A 149 -20.64 0.65 -34.16
N THR A 150 -19.39 0.27 -34.46
CA THR A 150 -18.36 0.04 -33.43
C THR A 150 -17.52 1.28 -33.11
N GLY A 151 -17.76 2.40 -33.80
CA GLY A 151 -16.96 3.61 -33.66
C GLY A 151 -15.48 3.36 -33.95
N ASN A 152 -15.17 2.80 -35.12
CA ASN A 152 -13.83 2.33 -35.48
C ASN A 152 -13.26 1.29 -34.50
N LEU A 153 -14.10 0.36 -34.02
CA LEU A 153 -13.73 -0.68 -33.05
C LEU A 153 -13.31 -0.16 -31.67
N THR A 154 -13.75 1.05 -31.29
CA THR A 154 -13.39 1.69 -30.00
C THR A 154 -14.54 1.79 -29.02
N PHE A 155 -15.79 1.59 -29.47
CA PHE A 155 -16.95 1.67 -28.57
C PHE A 155 -16.98 0.50 -27.58
N PRO A 156 -17.47 0.68 -26.35
CA PRO A 156 -17.56 -0.38 -25.34
C PRO A 156 -18.43 -1.59 -25.75
N SER A 157 -19.33 -1.41 -26.71
CA SER A 157 -20.15 -2.47 -27.33
C SER A 157 -19.36 -3.36 -28.31
N THR A 158 -18.13 -2.97 -28.68
CA THR A 158 -17.29 -3.75 -29.59
C THR A 158 -16.86 -5.06 -28.94
N THR A 159 -17.02 -6.16 -29.66
CA THR A 159 -16.72 -7.53 -29.21
C THR A 159 -15.58 -8.15 -30.02
N PRO A 160 -14.99 -9.28 -29.56
CA PRO A 160 -13.99 -10.01 -30.35
C PRO A 160 -14.49 -10.47 -31.73
N ASP A 161 -15.80 -10.71 -31.88
CA ASP A 161 -16.42 -11.10 -33.15
C ASP A 161 -16.29 -9.98 -34.19
N ASP A 162 -16.38 -8.71 -33.76
CA ASP A 162 -16.23 -7.54 -34.64
C ASP A 162 -14.80 -7.42 -35.20
N TYR A 163 -13.79 -7.65 -34.34
CA TYR A 163 -12.39 -7.68 -34.76
C TYR A 163 -12.12 -8.84 -35.73
N ALA A 164 -12.69 -10.02 -35.49
CA ALA A 164 -12.53 -11.17 -36.37
C ALA A 164 -13.19 -10.94 -37.74
N ALA A 165 -14.40 -10.38 -37.75
CA ALA A 165 -15.11 -10.03 -38.98
C ALA A 165 -14.36 -8.94 -39.77
N ALA A 166 -13.92 -7.87 -39.12
CA ALA A 166 -13.12 -6.82 -39.75
C ALA A 166 -11.81 -7.37 -40.33
N SER A 167 -11.06 -8.18 -39.56
CA SER A 167 -9.83 -8.82 -40.02
C SER A 167 -10.09 -9.65 -41.29
N TRP A 168 -11.15 -10.45 -41.30
CA TRP A 168 -11.50 -11.28 -42.45
C TRP A 168 -11.89 -10.46 -43.67
N LEU A 169 -12.66 -9.39 -43.52
CA LEU A 169 -13.03 -8.50 -44.63
C LEU A 169 -11.81 -7.80 -45.21
N LEU A 170 -10.84 -7.42 -44.36
CA LEU A 170 -9.57 -6.84 -44.79
C LEU A 170 -8.75 -7.83 -45.61
N GLU A 171 -8.68 -9.10 -45.19
CA GLU A 171 -8.06 -10.18 -45.97
C GLU A 171 -8.72 -10.37 -47.36
N ARG A 172 -10.01 -10.04 -47.49
CA ARG A 172 -10.75 -10.09 -48.76
C ARG A 172 -10.64 -8.81 -49.59
N GLY A 173 -9.78 -7.88 -49.19
CA GLY A 173 -9.45 -6.68 -49.95
C GLY A 173 -10.35 -5.48 -49.63
N ALA A 174 -10.98 -5.42 -48.46
CA ALA A 174 -11.66 -4.21 -48.00
C ALA A 174 -10.70 -3.00 -48.00
N ASN A 175 -11.13 -1.87 -48.56
CA ASN A 175 -10.29 -0.68 -48.69
C ASN A 175 -10.50 0.31 -47.53
N LEU A 176 -9.56 0.33 -46.59
CA LEU A 176 -9.64 1.19 -45.40
C LEU A 176 -9.56 2.70 -45.70
N ASN A 177 -9.00 3.13 -46.83
CA ASN A 177 -9.01 4.56 -47.18
C ASN A 177 -10.44 5.02 -47.45
N ILE A 178 -11.21 4.21 -48.18
CA ILE A 178 -12.62 4.48 -48.43
C ILE A 178 -13.42 4.40 -47.13
N VAL A 179 -13.13 3.42 -46.27
CA VAL A 179 -13.77 3.36 -44.94
C VAL A 179 -13.51 4.64 -44.15
N SER A 180 -12.27 5.10 -44.11
CA SER A 180 -11.88 6.34 -43.41
C SER A 180 -12.56 7.58 -43.99
N ASP A 181 -12.67 7.69 -45.31
CA ASP A 181 -13.25 8.87 -45.99
C ASP A 181 -14.74 9.08 -45.67
N PHE A 182 -15.46 7.99 -45.31
CA PHE A 182 -16.91 8.04 -45.06
C PHE A 182 -17.29 7.85 -43.59
N VAL A 183 -16.48 7.19 -42.77
CA VAL A 183 -16.72 7.01 -41.32
C VAL A 183 -16.20 8.19 -40.50
N SER A 184 -15.23 8.95 -41.02
CA SER A 184 -14.70 10.14 -40.31
C SER A 184 -15.69 11.31 -40.36
N GLN A 185 -16.21 11.72 -39.20
CA GLN A 185 -16.96 12.97 -39.08
C GLN A 185 -15.97 14.15 -39.18
N GLU A 186 -15.83 14.74 -40.37
CA GLU A 186 -15.13 16.00 -40.51
C GLU A 186 -15.94 17.13 -39.86
N LEU A 187 -15.34 17.85 -38.90
CA LEU A 187 -15.94 19.05 -38.34
C LEU A 187 -16.04 20.13 -39.44
N THR A 188 -17.20 20.76 -39.55
CA THR A 188 -17.35 21.93 -40.42
C THR A 188 -16.59 23.13 -39.85
N ALA A 189 -16.26 24.12 -40.70
CA ALA A 189 -15.60 25.35 -40.23
C ALA A 189 -16.39 26.08 -39.13
N GLU A 190 -17.73 26.04 -39.21
CA GLU A 190 -18.63 26.59 -38.19
C GLU A 190 -18.55 25.81 -36.86
N GLN A 191 -18.48 24.48 -36.93
CA GLN A 191 -18.31 23.64 -35.74
C GLN A 191 -16.93 23.83 -35.10
N VAL A 192 -15.87 24.04 -35.89
CA VAL A 192 -14.53 24.38 -35.37
C VAL A 192 -14.53 25.72 -34.65
N ALA A 193 -15.22 26.74 -35.20
CA ALA A 193 -15.36 28.03 -34.56
C ALA A 193 -16.12 27.92 -33.23
N LEU A 194 -17.26 27.21 -33.23
CA LEU A 194 -18.05 26.95 -32.01
C LEU A 194 -17.25 26.16 -30.97
N LEU A 195 -16.50 25.14 -31.38
CA LEU A 195 -15.64 24.36 -30.49
C LEU A 195 -14.61 25.24 -29.79
N ASN A 196 -13.96 26.15 -30.52
CA ASN A 196 -13.00 27.10 -29.95
C ASN A 196 -13.66 28.01 -28.89
N ASP A 197 -14.87 28.49 -29.14
CA ASP A 197 -15.60 29.34 -28.18
C ASP A 197 -16.02 28.57 -26.93
N LEU A 198 -16.46 27.32 -27.09
CA LEU A 198 -16.79 26.43 -25.98
C LEU A 198 -15.56 26.07 -25.14
N LEU A 199 -14.40 25.84 -25.77
CA LEU A 199 -13.15 25.58 -25.05
C LEU A 199 -12.70 26.79 -24.22
N LYS A 200 -12.90 28.02 -24.71
CA LYS A 200 -12.57 29.25 -23.96
C LYS A 200 -13.46 29.45 -22.73
N SER A 201 -14.75 29.09 -22.85
CA SER A 201 -15.74 29.26 -21.78
C SER A 201 -15.82 28.08 -20.81
N LEU A 202 -15.17 26.96 -21.12
CA LEU A 202 -15.16 25.75 -20.27
C LEU A 202 -14.68 26.09 -18.86
N ARG A 203 -15.48 25.71 -17.87
CA ARG A 203 -15.17 25.80 -16.44
C ARG A 203 -15.54 24.51 -15.75
N SER A 204 -14.65 23.99 -14.90
CA SER A 204 -14.91 22.83 -14.06
C SER A 204 -15.18 23.27 -12.63
N THR A 205 -16.24 22.76 -12.03
CA THR A 205 -16.64 23.09 -10.66
C THR A 205 -16.91 21.79 -9.89
N PRO A 206 -16.36 21.62 -8.67
CA PRO A 206 -16.65 20.45 -7.85
C PRO A 206 -18.08 20.54 -7.30
N VAL A 207 -18.89 19.51 -7.57
CA VAL A 207 -20.27 19.34 -7.08
C VAL A 207 -20.38 17.97 -6.43
N ASN A 208 -20.69 17.92 -5.13
CA ASN A 208 -20.79 16.67 -4.34
C ASN A 208 -19.57 15.73 -4.46
N GLY A 209 -18.38 16.29 -4.72
CA GLY A 209 -17.13 15.55 -4.89
C GLY A 209 -16.86 15.05 -6.31
N VAL A 210 -17.70 15.41 -7.28
CA VAL A 210 -17.51 15.18 -8.72
C VAL A 210 -17.15 16.49 -9.42
N ASP A 211 -16.13 16.49 -10.27
CA ASP A 211 -15.81 17.65 -11.10
C ASP A 211 -16.76 17.74 -12.30
N ILE A 212 -17.65 18.74 -12.28
CA ILE A 212 -18.62 18.98 -13.35
C ILE A 212 -18.10 20.10 -14.26
N ALA A 213 -17.96 19.79 -15.54
CA ALA A 213 -17.55 20.77 -16.53
C ALA A 213 -18.77 21.42 -17.20
N VAL A 214 -18.76 22.75 -17.31
CA VAL A 214 -19.79 23.52 -18.01
C VAL A 214 -19.12 24.46 -19.00
N ALA A 215 -19.59 24.45 -20.25
CA ALA A 215 -19.15 25.36 -21.30
C ALA A 215 -20.36 26.01 -21.96
N HIS A 216 -20.16 27.22 -22.49
CA HIS A 216 -21.24 27.97 -23.13
C HIS A 216 -20.77 28.81 -24.33
N ALA A 217 -21.69 29.06 -25.26
CA ALA A 217 -21.45 29.92 -26.41
C ALA A 217 -22.74 30.57 -26.89
N THR A 218 -22.64 31.64 -27.67
CA THR A 218 -23.79 32.33 -28.27
C THR A 218 -23.49 32.62 -29.74
N LEU A 219 -24.44 32.29 -30.62
CA LEU A 219 -24.36 32.42 -32.06
C LEU A 219 -25.65 33.04 -32.61
N ASP A 220 -25.52 33.83 -33.68
CA ASP A 220 -26.66 34.46 -34.35
C ASP A 220 -27.34 33.53 -35.39
N HIS A 221 -26.74 32.37 -35.66
CA HIS A 221 -27.21 31.37 -36.61
C HIS A 221 -27.20 29.96 -35.98
N TYR A 222 -27.86 29.02 -36.64
CA TYR A 222 -27.95 27.63 -36.17
C TYR A 222 -26.76 26.81 -36.68
N VAL A 223 -26.11 26.08 -35.77
CA VAL A 223 -25.06 25.10 -36.10
C VAL A 223 -25.55 23.71 -35.64
N GLY A 224 -25.52 22.74 -36.56
CA GLY A 224 -25.94 21.36 -36.30
C GLY A 224 -24.93 20.56 -35.46
N ASP A 225 -25.41 19.45 -34.90
CA ASP A 225 -24.58 18.40 -34.27
C ASP A 225 -23.67 18.84 -33.11
N ILE A 226 -24.15 19.77 -32.27
CA ILE A 226 -23.47 20.19 -31.03
C ILE A 226 -23.15 18.99 -30.10
N ALA A 227 -23.93 17.91 -30.21
CA ALA A 227 -23.70 16.64 -29.52
C ALA A 227 -22.32 16.02 -29.81
N VAL A 228 -21.84 16.16 -31.04
CA VAL A 228 -20.50 15.70 -31.45
C VAL A 228 -19.44 16.52 -30.73
N LEU A 229 -19.62 17.84 -30.63
CA LEU A 229 -18.71 18.73 -29.90
C LEU A 229 -18.65 18.39 -28.40
N ALA A 230 -19.79 18.07 -27.77
CA ALA A 230 -19.83 17.65 -26.37
C ALA A 230 -19.02 16.37 -26.13
N HIS A 231 -19.17 15.39 -27.03
CA HIS A 231 -18.42 14.13 -26.98
C HIS A 231 -16.92 14.38 -27.16
N MET A 232 -16.54 15.12 -28.20
CA MET A 232 -15.14 15.46 -28.48
C MET A 232 -14.49 16.22 -27.33
N MET A 233 -15.16 17.25 -26.78
CA MET A 233 -14.62 18.02 -25.66
C MET A 233 -14.43 17.18 -24.41
N ARG A 234 -15.36 16.28 -24.09
CA ARG A 234 -15.24 15.35 -22.96
C ARG A 234 -13.98 14.52 -23.11
N ASP A 235 -13.74 13.97 -24.29
CA ASP A 235 -12.60 13.08 -24.52
C ASP A 235 -11.28 13.85 -24.60
N MET A 236 -11.26 15.00 -25.30
CA MET A 236 -10.09 15.89 -25.41
C MET A 236 -9.60 16.39 -24.04
N GLN A 237 -10.52 16.72 -23.13
CA GLN A 237 -10.21 17.24 -21.79
C GLN A 237 -10.28 16.16 -20.70
N ASN A 238 -10.52 14.90 -21.08
CA ASN A 238 -10.69 13.76 -20.18
C ASN A 238 -11.68 13.99 -19.01
N LEU A 239 -12.84 14.59 -19.32
CA LEU A 239 -13.84 15.01 -18.34
C LEU A 239 -14.77 13.87 -17.96
N ASP A 240 -15.20 13.82 -16.70
CA ASP A 240 -16.17 12.82 -16.22
C ASP A 240 -17.62 13.18 -16.60
N ALA A 241 -17.96 14.47 -16.54
CA ALA A 241 -19.23 15.01 -17.01
C ALA A 241 -19.06 16.42 -17.61
N ILE A 242 -19.77 16.69 -18.70
CA ILE A 242 -19.79 17.99 -19.38
C ILE A 242 -21.22 18.42 -19.75
N PHE A 243 -21.52 19.70 -19.54
CA PHE A 243 -22.74 20.37 -19.96
C PHE A 243 -22.41 21.54 -20.90
N LEU A 244 -22.88 21.48 -22.14
CA LEU A 244 -22.78 22.57 -23.10
C LEU A 244 -24.08 23.38 -23.12
N VAL A 245 -24.01 24.70 -22.99
CA VAL A 245 -25.15 25.62 -23.08
C VAL A 245 -24.93 26.59 -24.24
N VAL A 246 -25.57 26.35 -25.38
CA VAL A 246 -25.34 27.13 -26.60
C VAL A 246 -26.59 27.90 -27.01
N GLY A 247 -26.52 29.22 -27.03
CA GLY A 247 -27.56 30.08 -27.59
C GLY A 247 -27.42 30.17 -29.11
N MET A 248 -28.47 29.87 -29.86
CA MET A 248 -28.52 30.03 -31.31
C MET A 248 -29.82 30.73 -31.69
N GLY A 249 -29.75 32.02 -32.00
CA GLY A 249 -30.94 32.87 -32.19
C GLY A 249 -31.79 32.96 -30.91
N GLU A 250 -33.09 32.67 -31.00
CA GLU A 250 -34.04 32.76 -29.86
C GLU A 250 -34.11 31.49 -28.99
N ARG A 251 -33.24 30.50 -29.23
CA ARG A 251 -33.26 29.20 -28.54
C ARG A 251 -31.92 28.92 -27.87
N VAL A 252 -31.97 28.29 -26.70
CA VAL A 252 -30.78 27.78 -26.01
C VAL A 252 -30.80 26.26 -26.03
N TYR A 253 -29.73 25.66 -26.50
CA TYR A 253 -29.53 24.22 -26.55
C TYR A 253 -28.63 23.80 -25.39
N LEU A 254 -29.13 22.92 -24.54
CA LEU A 254 -28.38 22.26 -23.48
C LEU A 254 -28.04 20.85 -23.95
N VAL A 255 -26.76 20.50 -23.97
CA VAL A 255 -26.28 19.15 -24.29
C VAL A 255 -25.45 18.63 -23.13
N ALA A 256 -25.76 17.44 -22.64
CA ALA A 256 -25.09 16.83 -21.51
C ALA A 256 -24.45 15.49 -21.90
N ARG A 257 -23.23 15.25 -21.42
CA ARG A 257 -22.53 13.96 -21.52
C ARG A 257 -21.92 13.60 -20.18
N SER A 258 -22.09 12.35 -19.78
CA SER A 258 -21.51 11.76 -18.58
C SER A 258 -20.97 10.37 -18.87
N ARG A 259 -19.84 10.01 -18.26
CA ARG A 259 -19.30 8.64 -18.27
C ARG A 259 -19.33 7.96 -16.91
N ILE A 260 -19.89 8.62 -15.91
CA ILE A 260 -19.94 8.18 -14.51
C ILE A 260 -21.39 8.09 -14.04
N ALA A 261 -21.67 7.17 -13.12
CA ALA A 261 -23.05 6.91 -12.65
C ALA A 261 -23.56 7.99 -11.68
N GLU A 262 -22.64 8.76 -11.09
CA GLU A 262 -22.91 9.82 -10.14
C GLU A 262 -23.58 11.04 -10.79
N VAL A 263 -23.51 11.16 -12.13
CA VAL A 263 -24.12 12.25 -12.89
C VAL A 263 -25.08 11.67 -13.94
N ASP A 264 -26.38 11.72 -13.65
CA ASP A 264 -27.43 11.38 -14.61
C ASP A 264 -27.72 12.57 -15.54
N ALA A 265 -27.12 12.56 -16.72
CA ALA A 265 -27.31 13.59 -17.75
C ALA A 265 -28.79 13.72 -18.17
N GLY A 266 -29.53 12.61 -18.19
CA GLY A 266 -30.94 12.55 -18.55
C GLY A 266 -31.83 13.24 -17.52
N ALA A 267 -31.55 13.07 -16.23
CA ALA A 267 -32.27 13.72 -15.14
C ALA A 267 -32.14 15.25 -15.23
N VAL A 268 -30.92 15.74 -15.49
CA VAL A 268 -30.67 17.17 -15.67
C VAL A 268 -31.40 17.70 -16.90
N ALA A 269 -31.31 17.02 -18.05
CA ALA A 269 -32.00 17.46 -19.27
C ALA A 269 -33.53 17.51 -19.12
N ARG A 270 -34.14 16.56 -18.41
CA ARG A 270 -35.58 16.55 -18.11
C ARG A 270 -36.02 17.79 -17.33
N ALA A 271 -35.21 18.29 -16.41
CA ALA A 271 -35.49 19.53 -15.67
C ALA A 271 -35.60 20.76 -16.60
N PHE A 272 -34.95 20.73 -17.76
CA PHE A 272 -35.02 21.76 -18.80
C PHE A 272 -36.04 21.46 -19.91
N GLY A 273 -36.90 20.45 -19.74
CA GLY A 273 -37.89 20.04 -20.74
C GLY A 273 -37.31 19.22 -21.89
N GLY A 274 -36.12 18.64 -21.71
CA GLY A 274 -35.47 17.75 -22.66
C GLY A 274 -35.63 16.26 -22.34
N GLY A 275 -34.79 15.43 -22.96
CA GLY A 275 -34.79 13.98 -22.80
C GLY A 275 -33.43 13.35 -23.12
N GLY A 276 -33.31 12.05 -22.86
CA GLY A 276 -32.09 11.28 -23.09
C GLY A 276 -31.83 10.22 -22.02
N HIS A 277 -30.64 9.63 -22.09
CA HIS A 277 -30.14 8.59 -21.19
C HIS A 277 -29.23 9.19 -20.10
N ALA A 278 -28.90 8.40 -19.08
CA ALA A 278 -28.01 8.82 -18.00
C ALA A 278 -26.62 9.28 -18.47
N THR A 279 -26.13 8.73 -19.59
CA THR A 279 -24.82 9.06 -20.17
C THR A 279 -24.87 10.18 -21.21
N ALA A 280 -26.02 10.42 -21.83
CA ALA A 280 -26.15 11.34 -22.97
C ALA A 280 -27.57 11.89 -23.07
N ALA A 281 -27.72 13.21 -23.00
CA ALA A 281 -29.01 13.87 -23.06
C ALA A 281 -28.94 15.27 -23.69
N ALA A 282 -30.09 15.80 -24.09
CA ALA A 282 -30.21 17.14 -24.64
C ALA A 282 -31.57 17.79 -24.29
N ALA A 283 -31.60 19.12 -24.24
CA ALA A 283 -32.80 19.92 -24.05
C ALA A 283 -32.74 21.20 -24.90
N THR A 284 -33.90 21.65 -25.40
CA THR A 284 -34.04 22.93 -26.12
C THR A 284 -34.93 23.86 -25.30
N VAL A 285 -34.33 24.92 -24.77
CA VAL A 285 -35.00 25.93 -23.93
C VAL A 285 -35.39 27.13 -24.79
N ARG A 286 -36.64 27.58 -24.68
CA ARG A 286 -37.18 28.75 -25.39
C ARG A 286 -37.45 29.88 -24.41
N GLY A 287 -37.23 31.13 -24.84
CA GLY A 287 -37.56 32.32 -24.05
C GLY A 287 -36.64 32.57 -22.85
N GLN A 288 -35.49 31.91 -22.78
CA GLN A 288 -34.47 32.14 -21.76
C GLN A 288 -33.12 32.43 -22.43
N THR A 289 -32.31 33.28 -21.79
CA THR A 289 -30.94 33.55 -22.23
C THR A 289 -29.97 32.47 -21.73
N VAL A 290 -28.79 32.35 -22.37
CA VAL A 290 -27.72 31.44 -21.93
C VAL A 290 -27.39 31.63 -20.44
N ILE A 291 -27.34 32.88 -19.96
CA ILE A 291 -27.06 33.21 -18.56
C ILE A 291 -28.15 32.67 -17.61
N GLN A 292 -29.43 32.78 -17.99
CA GLN A 292 -30.53 32.26 -17.17
C GLN A 292 -30.49 30.73 -17.09
N VAL A 293 -30.18 30.06 -18.21
CA VAL A 293 -30.03 28.61 -18.25
C VAL A 293 -28.83 28.15 -17.40
N LEU A 294 -27.68 28.83 -17.49
CA LEU A 294 -26.51 28.55 -16.64
C LEU A 294 -26.81 28.75 -15.15
N GLY A 295 -27.51 29.83 -14.78
CA GLY A 295 -27.90 30.09 -13.41
C GLY A 295 -28.80 28.99 -12.85
N ARG A 296 -29.78 28.53 -13.63
CA ARG A 296 -30.65 27.42 -13.26
C ARG A 296 -29.90 26.08 -13.17
N LEU A 297 -28.95 25.85 -14.09
CA LEU A 297 -28.14 24.63 -14.09
C LEU A 297 -27.29 24.53 -12.81
N ASN A 298 -26.66 25.64 -12.40
CA ASN A 298 -25.86 25.69 -11.18
C ASN A 298 -26.67 25.43 -9.89
N LEU A 299 -27.97 25.75 -9.89
CA LEU A 299 -28.85 25.45 -8.76
C LEU A 299 -29.27 23.97 -8.72
N LEU A 300 -29.42 23.33 -9.88
CA LEU A 300 -29.89 21.94 -9.98
C LEU A 300 -28.78 20.91 -9.80
N LEU A 301 -27.54 21.23 -10.20
CA LEU A 301 -26.42 20.28 -10.14
C LEU A 301 -26.18 19.73 -8.72
N PRO A 302 -26.18 20.52 -7.63
CA PRO A 302 -26.01 20.00 -6.27
C PRO A 302 -27.10 19.03 -5.81
N GLU A 303 -28.31 19.11 -6.37
CA GLU A 303 -29.43 18.24 -6.02
C GLU A 303 -29.42 16.93 -6.82
N LEU A 304 -28.93 16.97 -8.06
CA LEU A 304 -29.02 15.86 -9.02
C LEU A 304 -27.73 15.04 -9.17
N VAL A 305 -26.61 15.53 -8.64
CA VAL A 305 -25.32 14.79 -8.65
C VAL A 305 -25.17 13.98 -7.37
N ASN A 306 -24.98 12.68 -7.48
CA ASN A 306 -24.80 11.79 -6.33
C ASN A 306 -23.40 11.97 -5.70
N PRO A 307 -23.28 11.91 -4.35
CA PRO A 307 -22.00 12.07 -3.66
C PRO A 307 -21.09 10.85 -3.79
N VAL A 308 -19.78 11.09 -4.00
CA VAL A 308 -18.77 10.04 -4.26
C VAL A 308 -18.36 9.27 -3.00
N ARG A 309 -18.53 9.85 -1.79
CA ARG A 309 -18.10 9.24 -0.51
C ARG A 309 -18.99 9.64 0.67
N THR A 310 -19.05 8.75 1.66
CA THR A 310 -20.00 8.75 2.76
C THR A 310 -19.31 8.79 4.13
N ALA A 311 -20.09 8.96 5.21
CA ALA A 311 -19.58 8.96 6.58
C ALA A 311 -18.85 7.65 6.94
N ALA A 312 -19.31 6.52 6.40
CA ALA A 312 -18.71 5.19 6.60
C ALA A 312 -17.24 5.15 6.18
N ASP A 313 -16.88 5.88 5.11
CA ASP A 313 -15.54 5.91 4.56
C ASP A 313 -14.54 6.69 5.43
N LEU A 314 -15.04 7.53 6.35
CA LEU A 314 -14.24 8.45 7.16
C LEU A 314 -14.25 8.12 8.66
N MET A 315 -15.29 7.47 9.15
CA MET A 315 -15.50 7.28 10.59
C MET A 315 -14.46 6.36 11.24
N SER A 316 -14.13 6.67 12.50
CA SER A 316 -13.34 5.79 13.37
C SER A 316 -14.26 4.89 14.20
N SER A 317 -13.93 3.61 14.29
CA SER A 317 -14.62 2.58 15.08
C SER A 317 -13.60 1.61 15.69
N PRO A 318 -13.86 0.97 16.86
CA PRO A 318 -14.97 1.23 17.78
C PRO A 318 -14.87 2.60 18.44
N VAL A 319 -16.01 3.16 18.84
CA VAL A 319 -16.08 4.50 19.45
C VAL A 319 -15.72 4.43 20.92
N ILE A 320 -14.81 5.31 21.34
CA ILE A 320 -14.46 5.47 22.76
C ILE A 320 -15.48 6.42 23.39
N THR A 321 -16.14 5.98 24.44
CA THR A 321 -17.27 6.68 25.08
C THR A 321 -17.08 6.84 26.58
N LEU A 322 -17.84 7.75 27.19
CA LEU A 322 -17.91 7.95 28.64
C LEU A 322 -19.30 7.56 29.17
N PRO A 323 -19.39 6.82 30.30
CA PRO A 323 -20.66 6.63 30.99
C PRO A 323 -21.26 7.95 31.47
N PHE A 324 -22.60 8.04 31.50
CA PHE A 324 -23.37 9.22 31.87
C PHE A 324 -22.99 9.81 33.24
N ALA A 325 -22.76 8.96 34.23
CA ALA A 325 -22.45 9.35 35.61
C ALA A 325 -20.94 9.59 35.89
N THR A 326 -20.10 9.59 34.86
CA THR A 326 -18.65 9.77 35.04
C THR A 326 -18.37 11.17 35.58
N THR A 327 -17.48 11.29 36.57
CA THR A 327 -17.11 12.62 37.09
C THR A 327 -16.26 13.40 36.10
N ILE A 328 -16.24 14.73 36.20
CA ILE A 328 -15.41 15.59 35.36
C ILE A 328 -13.90 15.26 35.54
N ALA A 329 -13.48 14.94 36.76
CA ALA A 329 -12.10 14.53 37.05
C ALA A 329 -11.71 13.23 36.32
N GLU A 330 -12.55 12.20 36.39
CA GLU A 330 -12.36 10.94 35.67
C GLU A 330 -12.41 11.15 34.15
N ALA A 331 -13.34 11.98 33.67
CA ALA A 331 -13.44 12.33 32.26
C ALA A 331 -12.14 12.99 31.74
N ARG A 332 -11.46 13.82 32.53
CA ARG A 332 -10.13 14.36 32.17
C ARG A 332 -9.11 13.25 32.00
N GLU A 333 -9.07 12.32 32.94
CA GLU A 333 -8.12 11.21 32.90
C GLU A 333 -8.35 10.34 31.66
N ILE A 334 -9.61 10.04 31.34
CA ILE A 334 -9.97 9.25 30.17
C ILE A 334 -9.67 10.01 28.87
N LEU A 335 -10.07 11.28 28.74
CA LEU A 335 -9.74 12.12 27.58
C LEU A 335 -8.23 12.23 27.36
N THR A 336 -7.46 12.31 28.45
CA THR A 336 -5.99 12.36 28.40
C THR A 336 -5.39 11.01 28.01
N ARG A 337 -5.87 9.92 28.62
CA ARG A 337 -5.46 8.53 28.33
C ARG A 337 -5.62 8.19 26.85
N TYR A 338 -6.74 8.56 26.25
CA TYR A 338 -7.03 8.30 24.84
C TYR A 338 -6.54 9.41 23.90
N ASN A 339 -5.98 10.49 24.44
CA ASN A 339 -5.53 11.67 23.71
C ASN A 339 -6.58 12.22 22.72
N VAL A 340 -7.84 12.28 23.15
CA VAL A 340 -8.95 12.81 22.34
C VAL A 340 -9.46 14.13 22.90
N ASN A 341 -9.96 14.97 22.01
CA ASN A 341 -10.45 16.31 22.38
C ASN A 341 -11.94 16.36 22.72
N ALA A 342 -12.69 15.30 22.36
CA ALA A 342 -14.10 15.15 22.66
C ALA A 342 -14.47 13.67 22.67
N MET A 343 -15.47 13.31 23.45
CA MET A 343 -16.02 11.95 23.54
C MET A 343 -17.55 11.99 23.61
N PRO A 344 -18.22 11.03 22.97
CA PRO A 344 -19.62 10.72 23.23
C PRO A 344 -19.84 10.26 24.68
N VAL A 345 -20.93 10.74 25.29
CA VAL A 345 -21.41 10.34 26.61
C VAL A 345 -22.62 9.44 26.41
N MET A 346 -22.61 8.26 27.04
CA MET A 346 -23.59 7.19 26.88
C MET A 346 -24.37 6.96 28.18
N ASP A 347 -25.69 6.91 28.07
CA ASP A 347 -26.61 6.43 29.10
C ASP A 347 -27.13 5.05 28.67
N GLY A 348 -26.54 3.99 29.23
CA GLY A 348 -26.72 2.63 28.73
C GLY A 348 -26.28 2.51 27.25
N GLU A 349 -27.20 2.10 26.38
CA GLU A 349 -26.95 1.99 24.93
C GLU A 349 -27.22 3.29 24.14
N ARG A 350 -27.80 4.31 24.80
CA ARG A 350 -28.20 5.55 24.15
C ARG A 350 -27.14 6.63 24.33
N MET A 351 -26.80 7.33 23.23
CA MET A 351 -25.95 8.51 23.31
C MET A 351 -26.73 9.71 23.88
N ALA A 352 -26.25 10.26 24.99
CA ALA A 352 -26.87 11.38 25.68
C ALA A 352 -26.27 12.74 25.31
N GLY A 353 -24.98 12.78 24.97
CA GLY A 353 -24.30 14.04 24.63
C GLY A 353 -22.84 13.85 24.23
N ILE A 354 -22.14 14.97 24.10
CA ILE A 354 -20.70 15.03 23.81
C ILE A 354 -20.02 15.93 24.84
N ILE A 355 -19.00 15.42 25.51
CA ILE A 355 -18.15 16.22 26.40
C ILE A 355 -16.81 16.50 25.71
N SER A 356 -16.30 17.73 25.85
CA SER A 356 -15.02 18.13 25.25
C SER A 356 -13.96 18.39 26.31
N ARG A 357 -12.70 18.14 25.98
CA ARG A 357 -11.55 18.41 26.86
C ARG A 357 -11.51 19.85 27.32
N ARG A 358 -11.89 20.80 26.45
CA ARG A 358 -11.96 22.22 26.81
C ARG A 358 -12.96 22.49 27.94
N ILE A 359 -14.12 21.83 27.92
CA ILE A 359 -15.15 21.98 28.96
C ILE A 359 -14.64 21.36 30.27
N VAL A 360 -14.10 20.15 30.19
CA VAL A 360 -13.56 19.42 31.34
C VAL A 360 -12.45 20.21 32.04
N GLU A 361 -11.46 20.71 31.30
CA GLU A 361 -10.35 21.51 31.86
C GLU A 361 -10.85 22.81 32.52
N LYS A 362 -11.85 23.48 31.91
CA LYS A 362 -12.46 24.67 32.50
C LYS A 362 -13.24 24.35 33.78
N ALA A 363 -14.02 23.27 33.78
CA ALA A 363 -14.77 22.86 34.95
C ALA A 363 -13.83 22.49 36.12
N LEU A 364 -12.72 21.80 35.84
CA LEU A 364 -11.69 21.50 36.84
C LEU A 364 -11.01 22.76 37.38
N TYR A 365 -10.70 23.73 36.52
CA TYR A 365 -10.18 25.03 36.95
C TYR A 365 -11.12 25.75 37.94
N HIS A 366 -12.43 25.56 37.80
CA HIS A 366 -13.44 26.09 38.72
C HIS A 366 -13.76 25.18 39.91
N GLY A 367 -13.00 24.09 40.13
CA GLY A 367 -13.18 23.20 41.27
C GLY A 367 -14.37 22.23 41.15
N LEU A 368 -14.92 22.04 39.94
CA LEU A 368 -16.12 21.25 39.69
C LEU A 368 -15.81 19.77 39.39
N GLY A 369 -14.65 19.26 39.82
CA GLY A 369 -14.16 17.94 39.41
C GLY A 369 -15.04 16.75 39.82
N ASN A 370 -15.79 16.89 40.93
CA ASN A 370 -16.66 15.84 41.46
C ASN A 370 -18.05 15.82 40.81
N LEU A 371 -18.40 16.85 40.03
CA LEU A 371 -19.67 16.87 39.31
C LEU A 371 -19.64 15.89 38.14
N SER A 372 -20.82 15.45 37.72
CA SER A 372 -20.98 14.49 36.64
C SER A 372 -20.88 15.17 35.27
N VAL A 373 -20.43 14.43 34.26
CA VAL A 373 -20.28 14.96 32.89
C VAL A 373 -21.62 15.35 32.26
N ASP A 374 -22.74 14.77 32.68
CA ASP A 374 -24.06 15.07 32.13
C ASP A 374 -24.50 16.51 32.40
N GLU A 375 -24.06 17.12 33.50
CA GLU A 375 -24.37 18.50 33.85
C GLU A 375 -23.74 19.52 32.88
N TYR A 376 -22.65 19.13 32.19
CA TYR A 376 -21.84 20.03 31.35
C TYR A 376 -21.65 19.56 29.91
N MET A 377 -22.17 18.39 29.54
CA MET A 377 -22.08 17.89 28.18
C MET A 377 -22.95 18.69 27.23
N HIS A 378 -22.58 18.71 25.95
CA HIS A 378 -23.45 19.21 24.90
C HIS A 378 -24.44 18.12 24.48
N THR A 379 -25.72 18.39 24.63
CA THR A 379 -26.82 17.48 24.26
C THR A 379 -27.25 17.60 22.80
N GLU A 380 -26.91 18.71 22.14
CA GLU A 380 -27.20 18.92 20.72
C GLU A 380 -26.02 18.48 19.85
N PHE A 381 -26.27 17.46 19.02
CA PHE A 381 -25.30 16.92 18.07
C PHE A 381 -25.99 16.42 16.78
N MET A 382 -25.26 16.47 15.67
CA MET A 382 -25.69 15.84 14.42
C MET A 382 -25.69 14.32 14.58
N ARG A 383 -26.77 13.65 14.17
CA ARG A 383 -26.81 12.19 14.01
C ARG A 383 -26.57 11.85 12.55
N ALA A 384 -25.32 11.54 12.19
CA ALA A 384 -25.00 11.08 10.84
C ALA A 384 -25.33 9.59 10.70
N ALA A 385 -25.78 9.16 9.53
CA ALA A 385 -25.87 7.76 9.12
C ALA A 385 -24.62 7.37 8.29
N PRO A 386 -24.30 6.06 8.11
CA PRO A 386 -23.09 5.64 7.40
C PRO A 386 -23.04 6.16 5.95
N ASP A 387 -24.19 6.33 5.31
CA ASP A 387 -24.38 6.88 3.97
C ASP A 387 -24.40 8.42 3.91
N THR A 388 -24.30 9.10 5.05
CA THR A 388 -24.35 10.58 5.10
C THR A 388 -23.22 11.19 4.28
N PRO A 389 -23.50 12.12 3.36
CA PRO A 389 -22.48 12.75 2.53
C PRO A 389 -21.44 13.52 3.35
N ILE A 390 -20.17 13.46 2.95
CA ILE A 390 -19.09 14.18 3.63
C ILE A 390 -19.32 15.71 3.61
N SER A 391 -19.96 16.26 2.58
CA SER A 391 -20.32 17.69 2.50
C SER A 391 -21.20 18.14 3.68
N ALA A 392 -22.23 17.36 4.02
CA ALA A 392 -23.10 17.65 5.16
C ALA A 392 -22.32 17.62 6.50
N ILE A 393 -21.37 16.68 6.64
CA ILE A 393 -20.50 16.59 7.82
C ILE A 393 -19.54 17.79 7.89
N GLN A 394 -19.00 18.22 6.74
CA GLN A 394 -18.14 19.39 6.63
C GLN A 394 -18.87 20.66 7.08
N ASP A 395 -20.07 20.90 6.58
CA ASP A 395 -20.87 22.08 6.93
C ASP A 395 -21.19 22.11 8.42
N TYR A 396 -21.50 20.95 9.02
CA TYR A 396 -21.74 20.86 10.45
C TYR A 396 -20.48 21.16 11.28
N ILE A 397 -19.34 20.57 10.94
CA ILE A 397 -18.07 20.78 11.67
C ILE A 397 -17.56 22.21 11.52
N VAL A 398 -17.58 22.75 10.29
CA VAL A 398 -17.04 24.08 9.97
C VAL A 398 -18.01 25.17 10.41
N GLY A 399 -19.26 25.10 9.97
CA GLY A 399 -20.29 26.12 10.18
C GLY A 399 -20.75 26.24 11.63
N GLN A 400 -20.79 25.14 12.39
CA GLN A 400 -21.21 25.16 13.80
C GLN A 400 -20.05 25.02 14.80
N HIS A 401 -18.79 25.12 14.33
CA HIS A 401 -17.58 24.98 15.14
C HIS A 401 -17.51 23.71 16.01
N ARG A 402 -18.12 22.61 15.53
CA ARG A 402 -18.18 21.32 16.23
C ARG A 402 -16.90 20.53 15.97
N ARG A 403 -16.49 19.67 16.92
CA ARG A 403 -15.21 18.94 16.86
C ARG A 403 -15.36 17.45 16.50
N LEU A 404 -16.56 16.91 16.70
CA LEU A 404 -16.86 15.49 16.59
C LEU A 404 -18.30 15.33 16.07
N VAL A 405 -18.48 14.40 15.14
CA VAL A 405 -19.77 14.00 14.59
C VAL A 405 -19.96 12.50 14.85
N PRO A 406 -20.96 12.10 15.64
CA PRO A 406 -21.30 10.70 15.82
C PRO A 406 -22.06 10.14 14.60
N VAL A 407 -21.69 8.92 14.21
CA VAL A 407 -22.29 8.15 13.12
C VAL A 407 -23.07 6.97 13.72
N PHE A 408 -24.33 6.81 13.34
CA PHE A 408 -25.26 5.83 13.88
C PHE A 408 -25.71 4.84 12.82
N SER A 409 -25.69 3.55 13.14
CA SER A 409 -26.39 2.53 12.37
C SER A 409 -27.68 2.18 13.11
N GLY A 410 -28.80 2.75 12.68
CA GLY A 410 -30.05 2.75 13.45
C GLY A 410 -29.94 3.57 14.74
N GLU A 411 -30.22 2.96 15.89
CA GLU A 411 -30.06 3.59 17.22
C GLU A 411 -28.65 3.44 17.82
N ARG A 412 -27.82 2.55 17.24
CA ARG A 412 -26.50 2.23 17.78
C ARG A 412 -25.44 3.19 17.26
N LEU A 413 -24.61 3.71 18.15
CA LEU A 413 -23.42 4.49 17.80
C LEU A 413 -22.40 3.56 17.11
N ALA A 414 -22.20 3.79 15.81
CA ALA A 414 -21.37 2.94 14.93
C ALA A 414 -19.95 3.49 14.76
N GLY A 415 -19.79 4.83 14.77
CA GLY A 415 -18.51 5.49 14.54
C GLY A 415 -18.51 6.95 14.96
N VAL A 416 -17.34 7.59 14.92
CA VAL A 416 -17.20 9.04 15.09
C VAL A 416 -16.27 9.62 14.05
N ILE A 417 -16.57 10.83 13.59
CA ILE A 417 -15.73 11.60 12.66
C ILE A 417 -15.25 12.85 13.38
N THR A 418 -13.94 13.08 13.39
CA THR A 418 -13.37 14.30 13.99
C THR A 418 -13.01 15.33 12.93
N ARG A 419 -12.88 16.59 13.35
CA ARG A 419 -12.38 17.67 12.47
C ARG A 419 -11.03 17.34 11.83
N THR A 420 -10.16 16.60 12.52
CA THR A 420 -8.86 16.18 11.99
C THR A 420 -9.02 15.17 10.86
N ASP A 421 -9.97 14.26 10.96
CA ASP A 421 -10.26 13.28 9.90
C ASP A 421 -10.76 14.02 8.64
N LEU A 422 -11.66 15.00 8.82
CA LEU A 422 -12.16 15.82 7.71
C LEU A 422 -11.07 16.66 7.03
N LEU A 423 -10.18 17.30 7.80
CA LEU A 423 -9.06 18.08 7.24
C LEU A 423 -8.06 17.21 6.47
N ARG A 424 -7.78 16.01 6.98
CA ARG A 424 -6.93 15.04 6.29
C ARG A 424 -7.54 14.64 4.95
N TYR A 425 -8.86 14.43 4.92
CA TYR A 425 -9.60 14.16 3.70
C TYR A 425 -9.48 15.30 2.68
N MET A 426 -9.74 16.55 3.10
CA MET A 426 -9.69 17.72 2.22
C MET A 426 -8.34 17.84 1.51
N TYR A 427 -7.25 17.60 2.24
CA TYR A 427 -5.89 17.66 1.71
C TYR A 427 -5.58 16.54 0.70
N THR A 428 -6.18 15.35 0.84
CA THR A 428 -6.00 14.26 -0.14
C THR A 428 -6.82 14.45 -1.42
N GLY A 429 -7.91 15.21 -1.38
CA GLY A 429 -8.80 15.42 -2.54
C GLY A 429 -8.37 16.53 -3.51
N THR A 430 -7.57 17.51 -3.07
CA THR A 430 -7.26 18.72 -3.85
C THR A 430 -6.16 18.55 -4.91
N GLN A 431 -5.48 17.40 -4.97
CA GLN A 431 -4.31 17.17 -5.83
C GLN A 431 -4.64 16.61 -7.24
N ARG A 432 -5.91 16.65 -7.68
CA ARG A 432 -6.26 16.15 -9.04
C ARG A 432 -6.12 17.18 -10.16
N SER A 433 -5.91 18.46 -9.86
CA SER A 433 -5.93 19.51 -10.89
C SER A 433 -4.87 20.59 -10.63
N ALA A 434 -3.61 20.32 -10.98
CA ALA A 434 -2.64 21.29 -11.50
C ALA A 434 -1.28 20.61 -11.78
N GLU A 435 -0.81 20.67 -13.02
CA GLU A 435 0.59 20.42 -13.38
C GLU A 435 1.48 21.65 -13.09
N PRO A 436 2.82 21.51 -13.07
CA PRO A 436 3.66 22.09 -12.03
C PRO A 436 4.18 23.50 -12.36
N VAL A 437 4.10 24.39 -11.38
CA VAL A 437 4.95 25.58 -11.30
C VAL A 437 5.68 25.52 -9.97
N TYR A 438 7.01 25.59 -10.05
CA TYR A 438 7.97 25.63 -8.95
C TYR A 438 7.47 26.45 -7.74
N ASP A 439 7.21 25.79 -6.60
CA ASP A 439 7.49 26.39 -5.30
C ASP A 439 7.67 25.33 -4.18
N LEU A 440 8.58 25.64 -3.26
CA LEU A 440 9.06 24.79 -2.18
C LEU A 440 8.01 24.62 -1.07
N GLY A 441 7.42 23.43 -0.96
CA GLY A 441 6.78 22.99 0.27
C GLY A 441 5.51 22.17 0.06
N SER A 442 5.58 20.90 0.47
CA SER A 442 4.47 19.94 0.61
C SER A 442 4.07 19.13 -0.64
N GLU A 443 4.83 18.05 -0.87
CA GLU A 443 4.36 16.91 -1.65
C GLU A 443 3.98 15.75 -0.70
N ASN A 444 2.69 15.59 -0.37
CA ASN A 444 2.18 14.28 0.04
C ASN A 444 1.68 13.56 -1.21
N LEU A 445 2.52 12.73 -1.81
CA LEU A 445 2.07 11.76 -2.82
C LEU A 445 1.47 10.53 -2.13
N PRO A 446 0.23 10.11 -2.45
CA PRO A 446 -0.24 8.79 -2.07
C PRO A 446 0.50 7.74 -2.91
N VAL A 447 1.31 6.90 -2.27
CA VAL A 447 1.84 5.67 -2.88
C VAL A 447 0.64 4.87 -3.41
N ARG A 448 0.57 4.70 -4.73
CA ARG A 448 -0.58 4.05 -5.35
C ARG A 448 -0.58 2.57 -4.95
N ARG A 449 -1.76 1.98 -4.68
CA ARG A 449 -1.92 0.53 -4.39
C ARG A 449 -1.12 -0.38 -5.34
N ARG A 450 -1.01 0.00 -6.62
CA ARG A 450 -0.22 -0.71 -7.63
C ARG A 450 1.29 -0.74 -7.34
N GLU A 451 1.82 0.32 -6.74
CA GLU A 451 3.25 0.46 -6.41
C GLU A 451 3.65 -0.43 -5.24
N VAL A 452 2.86 -0.49 -4.16
CA VAL A 452 3.13 -1.37 -3.02
C VAL A 452 3.08 -2.84 -3.42
N VAL A 453 2.06 -3.24 -4.20
CA VAL A 453 1.96 -4.63 -4.70
C VAL A 453 3.15 -4.96 -5.62
N HIS A 454 3.60 -4.01 -6.43
CA HIS A 454 4.82 -4.19 -7.23
C HIS A 454 6.06 -4.37 -6.34
N LEU A 455 6.24 -3.54 -5.31
CA LEU A 455 7.33 -3.66 -4.35
C LEU A 455 7.31 -5.01 -3.61
N MET A 456 6.13 -5.47 -3.17
CA MET A 456 5.96 -6.79 -2.55
C MET A 456 6.43 -7.89 -3.49
N ASN A 457 5.99 -7.89 -4.75
CA ASN A 457 6.39 -8.91 -5.72
C ASN A 457 7.87 -8.84 -6.11
N LYS A 458 8.50 -7.67 -5.96
CA LYS A 458 9.90 -7.44 -6.33
C LYS A 458 10.87 -7.80 -5.19
N HIS A 459 10.53 -7.46 -3.95
CA HIS A 459 11.44 -7.52 -2.81
C HIS A 459 11.13 -8.66 -1.83
N LEU A 460 9.95 -9.29 -1.90
CA LEU A 460 9.61 -10.43 -1.06
C LEU A 460 9.66 -11.74 -1.86
N PRO A 461 10.07 -12.86 -1.22
CA PRO A 461 9.93 -14.18 -1.81
C PRO A 461 8.47 -14.48 -2.21
N ARG A 462 8.26 -15.20 -3.32
CA ARG A 462 6.91 -15.60 -3.76
C ARG A 462 6.07 -16.29 -2.66
N PRO A 463 6.65 -17.19 -1.82
CA PRO A 463 5.91 -17.79 -0.70
C PRO A 463 5.41 -16.76 0.31
N ALA A 464 6.22 -15.74 0.65
CA ALA A 464 5.84 -14.70 1.59
C ALA A 464 4.65 -13.86 1.07
N VAL A 465 4.65 -13.49 -0.22
CA VAL A 465 3.53 -12.76 -0.82
C VAL A 465 2.25 -13.60 -0.85
N ALA A 466 2.36 -14.91 -1.11
CA ALA A 466 1.23 -15.82 -1.06
C ALA A 466 0.64 -15.90 0.36
N ILE A 467 1.50 -16.04 1.37
CA ILE A 467 1.10 -16.04 2.78
C ILE A 467 0.38 -14.74 3.14
N LEU A 468 0.90 -13.57 2.78
CA LEU A 468 0.23 -12.28 3.04
C LEU A 468 -1.19 -12.21 2.44
N ARG A 469 -1.40 -12.79 1.26
CA ARG A 469 -2.74 -12.88 0.64
C ARG A 469 -3.65 -13.85 1.38
N ASP A 470 -3.12 -14.98 1.81
CA ASP A 470 -3.90 -16.00 2.53
C ASP A 470 -4.28 -15.53 3.93
N LEU A 471 -3.40 -14.81 4.63
CA LEU A 471 -3.72 -14.11 5.88
C LEU A 471 -4.89 -13.13 5.67
N GLY A 472 -4.90 -12.40 4.56
CA GLY A 472 -6.00 -11.54 4.15
C GLY A 472 -7.34 -12.27 4.02
N LYS A 473 -7.35 -13.41 3.32
CA LYS A 473 -8.56 -14.22 3.12
C LYS A 473 -9.11 -14.77 4.44
N VAL A 474 -8.22 -15.24 5.33
CA VAL A 474 -8.65 -15.69 6.67
C VAL A 474 -9.24 -14.52 7.46
N GLY A 475 -8.68 -13.32 7.30
CA GLY A 475 -9.25 -12.10 7.86
C GLY A 475 -10.66 -11.83 7.37
N ASP A 476 -10.88 -11.90 6.05
CA ASP A 476 -12.18 -11.68 5.42
C ASP A 476 -13.23 -12.69 5.89
N GLU A 477 -12.86 -13.97 6.04
CA GLU A 477 -13.75 -15.03 6.54
C GLU A 477 -14.15 -14.86 8.00
N LEU A 478 -13.27 -14.25 8.81
CA LEU A 478 -13.52 -13.94 10.22
C LEU A 478 -14.11 -12.53 10.41
N GLU A 479 -14.35 -11.80 9.32
CA GLU A 479 -14.76 -10.38 9.34
C GLU A 479 -13.79 -9.47 10.13
N LEU A 480 -12.50 -9.80 10.10
CA LEU A 480 -11.44 -9.08 10.79
C LEU A 480 -10.57 -8.26 9.80
N PRO A 481 -10.35 -6.97 10.06
CA PRO A 481 -9.35 -6.19 9.34
C PRO A 481 -7.93 -6.63 9.70
N VAL A 482 -7.11 -6.92 8.68
CA VAL A 482 -5.74 -7.45 8.82
C VAL A 482 -4.74 -6.57 8.09
N TYR A 483 -3.63 -6.25 8.76
CA TYR A 483 -2.62 -5.33 8.26
C TYR A 483 -1.20 -5.85 8.49
N ALA A 484 -0.34 -5.77 7.49
CA ALA A 484 1.11 -5.81 7.72
C ALA A 484 1.54 -4.44 8.26
N VAL A 485 2.41 -4.37 9.27
CA VAL A 485 2.70 -3.12 9.99
C VAL A 485 4.18 -2.93 10.29
N GLY A 486 4.57 -1.69 10.59
CA GLY A 486 5.82 -1.43 11.32
C GLY A 486 7.10 -1.50 10.49
N GLY A 487 8.12 -2.13 11.07
CA GLY A 487 9.46 -2.21 10.49
C GLY A 487 9.47 -2.96 9.17
N PHE A 488 8.63 -3.99 9.04
CA PHE A 488 8.41 -4.72 7.79
C PHE A 488 7.98 -3.80 6.65
N VAL A 489 6.95 -2.97 6.88
CA VAL A 489 6.44 -2.04 5.84
C VAL A 489 7.46 -0.97 5.50
N ARG A 490 8.18 -0.45 6.50
CA ARG A 490 9.28 0.49 6.28
C ARG A 490 10.34 -0.10 5.37
N ASP A 491 10.81 -1.31 5.69
CA ASP A 491 11.92 -1.95 4.98
C ASP A 491 11.51 -2.33 3.55
N LEU A 492 10.27 -2.78 3.36
CA LEU A 492 9.66 -3.00 2.04
C LEU A 492 9.71 -1.73 1.16
N LEU A 493 9.34 -0.57 1.72
CA LEU A 493 9.33 0.70 0.98
C LEU A 493 10.75 1.23 0.71
N LEU A 494 11.73 0.87 1.54
CA LEU A 494 13.15 1.17 1.31
C LEU A 494 13.81 0.17 0.35
N GLY A 495 13.08 -0.86 -0.10
CA GLY A 495 13.60 -1.91 -0.99
C GLY A 495 14.57 -2.87 -0.32
N ALA A 496 14.54 -2.97 1.02
CA ALA A 496 15.33 -3.90 1.79
C ALA A 496 14.62 -5.26 1.90
N GLU A 497 15.38 -6.35 1.84
CA GLU A 497 14.87 -7.68 2.15
C GLU A 497 14.59 -7.78 3.65
N ASN A 498 13.37 -8.18 4.01
CA ASN A 498 12.95 -8.37 5.39
C ASN A 498 11.96 -9.55 5.47
N ASP A 499 12.41 -10.63 6.12
CA ASP A 499 11.63 -11.86 6.34
C ASP A 499 10.86 -11.85 7.68
N ASP A 500 11.06 -10.83 8.52
CA ASP A 500 10.34 -10.63 9.78
C ASP A 500 8.98 -9.94 9.49
N ILE A 501 7.96 -10.76 9.21
CA ILE A 501 6.62 -10.28 8.88
C ILE A 501 5.83 -10.00 10.16
N ASP A 502 5.57 -8.71 10.41
CA ASP A 502 4.71 -8.22 11.49
C ASP A 502 3.28 -7.95 11.00
N VAL A 503 2.28 -8.58 11.63
CA VAL A 503 0.86 -8.44 11.31
C VAL A 503 0.06 -7.96 12.52
N SER A 504 -0.71 -6.90 12.32
CA SER A 504 -1.72 -6.43 13.28
C SER A 504 -3.13 -6.78 12.80
N VAL A 505 -3.96 -7.24 13.74
CA VAL A 505 -5.37 -7.60 13.50
C VAL A 505 -6.26 -6.73 14.37
N GLU A 506 -7.24 -6.05 13.76
CA GLU A 506 -8.30 -5.34 14.48
C GLU A 506 -9.32 -6.34 15.03
N GLY A 507 -8.99 -6.95 16.17
CA GLY A 507 -9.77 -8.00 16.79
C GLY A 507 -8.92 -8.92 17.66
N ASP A 508 -9.29 -10.20 17.73
CA ASP A 508 -8.52 -11.21 18.46
C ASP A 508 -7.44 -11.83 17.56
N GLY A 509 -6.20 -11.38 17.73
CA GLY A 509 -5.06 -11.83 16.95
C GLY A 509 -4.65 -13.27 17.26
N ILE A 510 -4.97 -13.78 18.46
CA ILE A 510 -4.68 -15.17 18.83
C ILE A 510 -5.67 -16.10 18.10
N LEU A 511 -6.96 -15.77 18.15
CA LEU A 511 -7.99 -16.51 17.42
C LEU A 511 -7.72 -16.49 15.91
N PHE A 512 -7.34 -15.33 15.37
CA PHE A 512 -6.91 -15.22 13.97
C PHE A 512 -5.73 -16.15 13.66
N ALA A 513 -4.68 -16.15 14.49
CA ALA A 513 -3.51 -17.01 14.29
C ALA A 513 -3.87 -18.50 14.35
N GLU A 514 -4.74 -18.92 15.26
CA GLU A 514 -5.22 -20.30 15.37
C GLU A 514 -6.05 -20.73 14.15
N ALA A 515 -6.86 -19.83 13.60
CA ALA A 515 -7.61 -20.07 12.37
C ALA A 515 -6.66 -20.24 11.15
N VAL A 516 -5.65 -19.39 11.04
CA VAL A 516 -4.59 -19.52 10.01
C VAL A 516 -3.88 -20.86 10.14
N ALA A 517 -3.52 -21.26 11.37
CA ALA A 517 -2.84 -22.53 11.65
C ALA A 517 -3.64 -23.73 11.17
N THR A 518 -4.95 -23.72 11.45
CA THR A 518 -5.88 -24.79 11.07
C THR A 518 -6.00 -24.92 9.55
N ARG A 519 -6.09 -23.78 8.85
CA ARG A 519 -6.25 -23.75 7.39
C ARG A 519 -4.97 -24.12 6.63
N MET A 520 -3.83 -23.71 7.13
CA MET A 520 -2.54 -23.82 6.42
C MET A 520 -1.63 -24.93 6.97
N GLY A 521 -2.07 -25.66 8.00
CA GLY A 521 -1.28 -26.73 8.62
C GLY A 521 -0.03 -26.23 9.35
N CYS A 522 -0.10 -25.01 9.91
CA CYS A 522 1.03 -24.35 10.56
C CYS A 522 1.03 -24.56 12.08
N ARG A 523 2.14 -24.24 12.75
CA ARG A 523 2.23 -24.26 14.22
C ARG A 523 2.05 -22.84 14.77
N VAL A 524 1.34 -22.71 15.89
CA VAL A 524 1.16 -21.43 16.57
C VAL A 524 1.67 -21.50 18.00
N LYS A 525 2.32 -20.42 18.43
CA LYS A 525 2.68 -20.18 19.83
C LYS A 525 2.06 -18.87 20.28
N SER A 526 1.06 -18.95 21.17
CA SER A 526 0.34 -17.79 21.67
C SER A 526 0.89 -17.28 23.00
N HIS A 527 0.76 -15.97 23.22
CA HIS A 527 1.14 -15.24 24.42
C HIS A 527 -0.04 -14.38 24.90
N ALA A 528 -0.99 -15.03 25.60
CA ALA A 528 -2.28 -14.44 25.99
C ALA A 528 -2.17 -13.09 26.72
N LYS A 529 -1.18 -12.93 27.61
CA LYS A 529 -0.98 -11.69 28.39
C LYS A 529 -0.80 -10.44 27.51
N PHE A 530 -0.28 -10.59 26.30
CA PHE A 530 0.02 -9.47 25.41
C PHE A 530 -0.85 -9.44 24.15
N GLY A 531 -1.77 -10.41 23.99
CA GLY A 531 -2.60 -10.54 22.80
C GLY A 531 -1.78 -10.80 21.53
N THR A 532 -0.66 -11.53 21.65
CA THR A 532 0.22 -11.83 20.52
C THR A 532 0.35 -13.33 20.29
N ALA A 533 0.64 -13.71 19.05
CA ALA A 533 0.89 -15.08 18.62
C ALA A 533 1.96 -15.11 17.54
N VAL A 534 2.76 -16.18 17.51
CA VAL A 534 3.75 -16.41 16.46
C VAL A 534 3.28 -17.60 15.63
N ILE A 535 3.09 -17.40 14.34
CA ILE A 535 2.78 -18.46 13.37
C ILE A 535 4.10 -18.94 12.77
N VAL A 536 4.33 -20.24 12.78
CA VAL A 536 5.51 -20.88 12.19
C VAL A 536 5.06 -21.80 11.06
N PHE A 537 5.45 -21.46 9.84
CA PHE A 537 5.10 -22.19 8.62
C PHE A 537 6.04 -23.40 8.40
N PRO A 538 5.63 -24.41 7.61
CA PRO A 538 6.44 -25.61 7.37
C PRO A 538 7.80 -25.36 6.71
N ASP A 539 7.93 -24.28 5.94
CA ASP A 539 9.17 -23.83 5.29
C ASP A 539 10.10 -23.05 6.25
N GLY A 540 9.68 -22.84 7.49
CA GLY A 540 10.43 -22.14 8.52
C GLY A 540 10.15 -20.63 8.62
N LEU A 541 9.33 -20.06 7.73
CA LEU A 541 8.92 -18.67 7.81
C LEU A 541 8.11 -18.42 9.09
N LYS A 542 8.33 -17.26 9.71
CA LYS A 542 7.63 -16.84 10.92
C LYS A 542 6.85 -15.57 10.66
N VAL A 543 5.62 -15.52 11.17
CA VAL A 543 4.76 -14.33 11.14
C VAL A 543 4.36 -14.01 12.58
N ASP A 544 4.72 -12.81 13.02
CA ASP A 544 4.31 -12.29 14.31
C ASP A 544 2.94 -11.61 14.16
N VAL A 545 1.96 -12.07 14.93
CA VAL A 545 0.60 -11.56 14.93
C VAL A 545 0.30 -10.88 16.26
N ALA A 546 -0.25 -9.67 16.20
CA ALA A 546 -0.69 -8.93 17.37
C ALA A 546 -2.12 -8.41 17.19
N SER A 547 -2.92 -8.47 18.26
CA SER A 547 -4.13 -7.65 18.36
C SER A 547 -3.74 -6.17 18.40
N THR A 548 -4.47 -5.34 17.65
CA THR A 548 -4.35 -3.89 17.77
C THR A 548 -4.72 -3.45 19.18
N ARG A 549 -3.85 -2.63 19.78
CA ARG A 549 -4.00 -2.23 21.18
C ARG A 549 -3.61 -0.79 21.42
N LEU A 550 -4.23 -0.19 22.42
CA LEU A 550 -3.78 1.04 23.04
C LEU A 550 -2.82 0.70 24.17
N GLU A 551 -1.80 1.54 24.36
CA GLU A 551 -0.91 1.50 25.51
C GLU A 551 -1.11 2.75 26.36
N TYR A 552 -1.28 2.56 27.66
CA TYR A 552 -1.33 3.65 28.64
C TYR A 552 -0.22 3.50 29.67
N TYR A 553 0.46 4.60 29.95
CA TYR A 553 1.55 4.68 30.94
C TYR A 553 1.05 5.45 32.16
N GLU A 554 0.92 4.77 33.30
CA GLU A 554 0.51 5.41 34.57
C GLU A 554 1.55 6.41 35.06
N THR A 555 2.83 6.08 34.89
CA THR A 555 3.96 6.93 35.27
C THR A 555 5.08 6.88 34.23
N PRO A 556 5.87 7.96 34.05
CA PRO A 556 7.00 8.00 33.11
C PRO A 556 7.99 6.86 33.31
N GLY A 557 8.28 6.10 32.25
CA GLY A 557 9.23 4.98 32.26
C GLY A 557 8.68 3.62 32.73
N ALA A 558 7.42 3.57 33.17
CA ALA A 558 6.75 2.32 33.56
C ALA A 558 6.45 1.41 32.35
N LEU A 559 6.07 0.16 32.62
CA LEU A 559 5.50 -0.71 31.59
C LEU A 559 4.06 -0.27 31.29
N PRO A 560 3.64 -0.30 30.01
CA PRO A 560 2.29 0.11 29.66
C PRO A 560 1.25 -0.95 30.02
N THR A 561 0.03 -0.50 30.33
CA THR A 561 -1.18 -1.32 30.36
C THR A 561 -1.81 -1.37 28.97
N VAL A 562 -2.32 -2.53 28.56
CA VAL A 562 -2.81 -2.78 27.19
C VAL A 562 -4.32 -3.01 27.13
N GLU A 563 -4.99 -2.40 26.15
CA GLU A 563 -6.43 -2.56 25.87
C GLU A 563 -6.67 -2.67 24.35
N ARG A 564 -7.67 -3.43 23.90
CA ARG A 564 -7.97 -3.57 22.45
C ARG A 564 -8.42 -2.23 21.86
N SER A 565 -7.95 -1.90 20.66
CA SER A 565 -8.23 -0.60 20.02
C SER A 565 -8.14 -0.67 18.49
N SER A 566 -8.44 0.41 17.77
CA SER A 566 -8.23 0.52 16.32
C SER A 566 -6.74 0.55 15.92
N LEU A 567 -6.45 0.24 14.65
CA LEU A 567 -5.13 0.30 14.02
C LEU A 567 -4.50 1.69 14.19
N LYS A 568 -5.28 2.76 14.01
CA LYS A 568 -4.78 4.14 14.17
C LYS A 568 -4.16 4.37 15.55
N MET A 569 -4.81 3.87 16.60
CA MET A 569 -4.31 3.99 17.97
C MET A 569 -3.12 3.04 18.23
N ASP A 570 -3.14 1.83 17.67
CA ASP A 570 -2.00 0.90 17.73
C ASP A 570 -0.74 1.46 17.05
N LEU A 571 -0.91 2.16 15.95
CA LEU A 571 0.19 2.84 15.26
C LEU A 571 0.64 4.08 16.04
N TYR A 572 -0.26 4.81 16.71
CA TYR A 572 0.08 6.02 17.47
C TYR A 572 1.02 5.76 18.65
N ARG A 573 0.89 4.62 19.33
CA ARG A 573 1.74 4.24 20.47
C ARG A 573 3.18 3.88 20.09
N ARG A 574 3.51 3.80 18.80
CA ARG A 574 4.85 3.41 18.33
C ARG A 574 5.89 4.50 18.58
N ASP A 575 7.14 4.19 18.31
CA ASP A 575 8.28 5.05 18.64
C ASP A 575 8.47 6.22 17.67
N PHE A 576 8.52 5.91 16.37
CA PHE A 576 8.81 6.88 15.31
C PHE A 576 7.81 6.78 14.16
N THR A 577 7.57 7.91 13.50
CA THR A 577 6.67 8.03 12.33
C THR A 577 6.96 6.95 11.30
N ILE A 578 8.22 6.77 10.91
CA ILE A 578 8.68 5.77 9.93
C ILE A 578 8.28 4.32 10.26
N ASN A 579 7.97 4.01 11.51
CA ASN A 579 7.54 2.69 11.98
C ASN A 579 6.02 2.59 12.16
N THR A 580 5.25 3.55 11.65
CA THR A 580 3.78 3.65 11.80
C THR A 580 3.01 3.39 10.51
N LEU A 581 3.70 2.92 9.48
CA LEU A 581 3.08 2.52 8.23
C LEU A 581 2.41 1.15 8.36
N ALA A 582 1.29 1.00 7.67
CA ALA A 582 0.56 -0.26 7.58
C ALA A 582 0.14 -0.54 6.14
N VAL A 583 0.01 -1.81 5.76
CA VAL A 583 -0.51 -2.24 4.46
C VAL A 583 -1.67 -3.19 4.69
N LYS A 584 -2.84 -2.87 4.13
CA LYS A 584 -4.04 -3.71 4.24
C LYS A 584 -3.84 -5.04 3.50
N LEU A 585 -4.15 -6.14 4.18
CA LEU A 585 -4.00 -7.51 3.66
C LEU A 585 -5.32 -8.15 3.25
N ASN A 586 -6.49 -7.65 3.69
CA ASN A 586 -7.80 -8.11 3.21
C ASN A 586 -7.92 -8.06 1.68
N ALA A 587 -8.72 -8.94 1.06
CA ALA A 587 -8.87 -9.00 -0.39
C ALA A 587 -9.35 -7.66 -0.97
N GLU A 588 -10.38 -7.09 -0.33
CA GLU A 588 -10.83 -5.74 -0.62
C GLU A 588 -9.82 -4.72 -0.09
N GLY A 589 -9.02 -4.19 -1.01
CA GLY A 589 -7.98 -3.20 -0.69
C GLY A 589 -6.59 -3.80 -0.45
N PHE A 590 -6.33 -5.06 -0.77
CA PHE A 590 -5.00 -5.68 -0.67
C PHE A 590 -3.90 -4.77 -1.25
N GLY A 591 -2.86 -4.47 -0.46
CA GLY A 591 -1.74 -3.64 -0.88
C GLY A 591 -2.00 -2.12 -0.73
N THR A 592 -3.07 -1.71 -0.06
CA THR A 592 -3.31 -0.30 0.25
C THR A 592 -2.39 0.15 1.39
N LEU A 593 -1.53 1.13 1.13
CA LEU A 593 -0.70 1.77 2.16
C LEU A 593 -1.56 2.70 3.01
N ILE A 594 -1.45 2.54 4.32
CA ILE A 594 -2.09 3.36 5.33
C ILE A 594 -1.00 4.15 6.05
N ASP A 595 -1.07 5.48 5.92
CA ASP A 595 -0.19 6.42 6.60
C ASP A 595 -1.04 7.48 7.32
N TYR A 596 -1.14 7.35 8.64
CA TYR A 596 -1.87 8.32 9.47
C TYR A 596 -0.99 9.46 9.99
N PHE A 597 0.34 9.38 9.90
CA PHE A 597 1.25 10.27 10.63
C PHE A 597 2.32 10.92 9.75
N GLY A 598 2.24 10.77 8.43
CA GLY A 598 3.18 11.35 7.48
C GLY A 598 4.51 10.60 7.45
N ALA A 599 4.49 9.31 7.77
CA ALA A 599 5.65 8.45 7.81
C ALA A 599 6.30 8.30 6.43
N TYR A 600 5.52 8.25 5.35
CA TYR A 600 6.04 8.15 3.99
C TYR A 600 6.88 9.37 3.60
N ARG A 601 6.46 10.57 4.02
CA ARG A 601 7.25 11.80 3.83
C ARG A 601 8.56 11.72 4.61
N ASP A 602 8.52 11.33 5.87
CA ASP A 602 9.73 11.20 6.70
C ASP A 602 10.69 10.12 6.14
N LEU A 603 10.20 9.08 5.46
CA LEU A 603 11.04 8.13 4.70
C LEU A 603 11.74 8.79 3.51
N ARG A 604 11.02 9.59 2.71
CA ARG A 604 11.61 10.32 1.57
C ARG A 604 12.63 11.36 2.03
N GLU A 605 12.34 12.08 3.11
CA GLU A 605 13.23 13.05 3.75
C GLU A 605 14.34 12.41 4.57
N LYS A 606 14.36 11.06 4.67
CA LYS A 606 15.32 10.29 5.46
C LYS A 606 15.46 10.78 6.89
N THR A 607 14.35 11.00 7.59
CA THR A 607 14.33 11.67 8.88
C THR A 607 13.70 10.79 9.96
N ILE A 608 14.34 10.73 11.15
CA ILE A 608 13.75 10.10 12.34
C ILE A 608 12.95 11.14 13.13
N ARG A 609 11.67 10.85 13.36
CA ARG A 609 10.73 11.76 14.04
C ARG A 609 9.80 10.99 14.99
N VAL A 610 9.61 11.53 16.19
CA VAL A 610 8.62 11.01 17.15
C VAL A 610 7.20 11.45 16.80
N LEU A 611 6.19 10.69 17.25
CA LEU A 611 4.78 11.00 16.99
C LEU A 611 4.22 12.12 17.85
N HIS A 612 4.75 12.33 19.06
CA HIS A 612 4.31 13.35 20.00
C HIS A 612 5.44 13.77 20.95
N ASN A 613 5.28 14.94 21.57
CA ASN A 613 6.32 15.58 22.37
C ASN A 613 6.68 14.81 23.66
N LEU A 614 5.77 13.96 24.15
CA LEU A 614 5.97 13.18 25.38
C LEU A 614 6.56 11.78 25.12
N SER A 615 6.90 11.44 23.87
CA SER A 615 7.36 10.09 23.49
C SER A 615 8.54 9.58 24.35
N PHE A 616 9.54 10.41 24.62
CA PHE A 616 10.69 10.04 25.47
C PHE A 616 10.41 10.11 26.98
N VAL A 617 9.33 10.78 27.38
CA VAL A 617 8.89 10.83 28.78
C VAL A 617 8.14 9.54 29.11
N GLU A 618 7.25 9.10 28.22
CA GLU A 618 6.53 7.84 28.34
C GLU A 618 7.50 6.65 28.30
N ASP A 619 8.40 6.62 27.31
CA ASP A 619 9.40 5.57 27.17
C ASP A 619 10.80 6.11 26.85
N PRO A 620 11.67 6.27 27.87
CA PRO A 620 13.04 6.72 27.69
C PRO A 620 13.92 5.78 26.84
N THR A 621 13.55 4.49 26.67
CA THR A 621 14.32 3.59 25.79
C THR A 621 14.32 4.06 24.33
N ARG A 622 13.30 4.83 23.93
CA ARG A 622 13.19 5.37 22.57
C ARG A 622 14.35 6.29 22.21
N VAL A 623 15.04 6.88 23.19
CA VAL A 623 16.25 7.68 22.92
C VAL A 623 17.35 6.81 22.30
N PHE A 624 17.63 5.65 22.90
CA PHE A 624 18.62 4.70 22.39
C PHE A 624 18.17 4.10 21.05
N ARG A 625 16.87 3.82 20.91
CA ARG A 625 16.29 3.37 19.62
C ARG A 625 16.43 4.41 18.52
N ALA A 626 16.26 5.70 18.82
CA ALA A 626 16.41 6.78 17.84
C ALA A 626 17.83 6.80 17.27
N ILE A 627 18.84 6.68 18.14
CA ILE A 627 20.25 6.60 17.74
C ILE A 627 20.50 5.34 16.93
N ARG A 628 19.96 4.20 17.36
CA ARG A 628 20.08 2.93 16.62
C ARG A 628 19.51 3.05 15.21
N PHE A 629 18.31 3.60 15.05
CA PHE A 629 17.70 3.80 13.73
C PHE A 629 18.41 4.88 12.90
N GLU A 630 18.90 5.95 13.52
CA GLU A 630 19.71 6.98 12.85
C GLU A 630 20.93 6.36 12.17
N GLN A 631 21.64 5.46 12.88
CA GLN A 631 22.81 4.79 12.33
C GLN A 631 22.46 3.64 11.37
N ARG A 632 21.45 2.82 11.69
CA ARG A 632 21.03 1.68 10.85
C ARG A 632 20.52 2.12 9.49
N LEU A 633 19.71 3.17 9.45
CA LEU A 633 19.09 3.68 8.22
C LEU A 633 19.89 4.82 7.58
N GLY A 634 20.81 5.44 8.31
CA GLY A 634 21.51 6.65 7.88
C GLY A 634 20.60 7.90 7.85
N PHE A 635 19.56 7.91 8.68
CA PHE A 635 18.52 8.93 8.69
C PHE A 635 18.76 9.89 9.86
N PRO A 636 19.11 11.17 9.65
CA PRO A 636 19.27 12.10 10.76
C PRO A 636 18.01 12.22 11.64
N ILE A 637 18.22 12.39 12.94
CA ILE A 637 17.14 12.75 13.87
C ILE A 637 16.69 14.19 13.58
N SER A 638 15.38 14.41 13.42
CA SER A 638 14.83 15.76 13.22
C SER A 638 15.18 16.70 14.38
N ARG A 639 15.42 17.99 14.08
CA ARG A 639 15.78 19.01 15.09
C ARG A 639 14.84 19.03 16.31
N HIS A 640 13.54 18.94 16.06
CA HIS A 640 12.53 18.89 17.14
C HIS A 640 12.69 17.65 18.02
N THR A 641 12.87 16.48 17.41
CA THR A 641 13.07 15.21 18.13
C THR A 641 14.38 15.24 18.92
N GLU A 642 15.46 15.76 18.35
CA GLU A 642 16.73 15.92 19.07
C GLU A 642 16.60 16.86 20.29
N ASN A 643 15.85 17.97 20.16
CA ASN A 643 15.57 18.84 21.29
C ASN A 643 14.77 18.13 22.39
N LEU A 644 13.81 17.27 22.03
CA LEU A 644 13.08 16.46 23.00
C LEU A 644 13.99 15.44 23.70
N ILE A 645 14.96 14.84 23.00
CA ILE A 645 15.98 13.97 23.61
C ILE A 645 16.79 14.78 24.63
N LYS A 646 17.32 15.94 24.24
CA LYS A 646 18.10 16.82 25.14
C LYS A 646 17.31 17.24 26.37
N ASN A 647 16.02 17.56 26.21
CA ASN A 647 15.15 17.87 27.33
C ASN A 647 14.92 16.66 28.23
N ALA A 648 14.73 15.47 27.66
CA ALA A 648 14.54 14.24 28.44
C ALA A 648 15.77 13.88 29.28
N VAL A 649 16.96 14.09 28.71
CA VAL A 649 18.25 13.96 29.40
C VAL A 649 18.37 14.98 30.53
N LYS A 650 18.16 16.28 30.24
CA LYS A 650 18.25 17.36 31.22
C LYS A 650 17.28 17.20 32.40
N MET A 651 16.10 16.63 32.15
CA MET A 651 15.07 16.40 33.18
C MET A 651 15.25 15.09 33.95
N GLY A 652 16.29 14.28 33.65
CA GLY A 652 16.58 13.03 34.37
C GLY A 652 15.54 11.92 34.13
N PHE A 653 14.79 11.94 33.01
CA PHE A 653 13.81 10.88 32.74
C PHE A 653 14.47 9.54 32.47
N LEU A 654 15.70 9.54 31.94
CA LEU A 654 16.46 8.32 31.68
C LEU A 654 16.98 7.64 32.96
N ASP A 655 17.06 8.35 34.09
CA ASP A 655 17.41 7.73 35.38
C ASP A 655 16.32 6.75 35.84
N LYS A 656 15.07 7.00 35.44
CA LYS A 656 13.93 6.11 35.71
C LYS A 656 13.92 4.87 34.83
N LEU A 657 14.81 4.78 33.84
CA LEU A 657 14.88 3.62 32.95
C LEU A 657 15.53 2.41 33.64
N GLY A 658 14.73 1.34 33.76
CA GLY A 658 15.19 0.07 34.31
C GLY A 658 16.40 -0.50 33.56
N GLY A 659 17.41 -0.97 34.31
CA GLY A 659 18.70 -1.43 33.79
C GLY A 659 18.61 -2.47 32.67
N ARG A 660 17.74 -3.48 32.84
CA ARG A 660 17.56 -4.54 31.84
C ARG A 660 17.07 -4.02 30.49
N ARG A 661 16.19 -3.01 30.47
CA ARG A 661 15.70 -2.40 29.22
C ARG A 661 16.80 -1.60 28.53
N LEU A 662 17.60 -0.88 29.32
CA LEU A 662 18.78 -0.16 28.83
C LEU A 662 19.81 -1.14 28.24
N LEU A 663 20.12 -2.24 28.93
CA LEU A 663 21.03 -3.27 28.45
C LEU A 663 20.56 -3.85 27.11
N ASN A 664 19.27 -4.17 26.98
CA ASN A 664 18.73 -4.74 25.74
C ASN A 664 18.95 -3.80 24.54
N GLU A 665 18.62 -2.51 24.66
CA GLU A 665 18.85 -1.56 23.57
C GLU A 665 20.35 -1.29 23.33
N LEU A 666 21.18 -1.29 24.38
CA LEU A 666 22.63 -1.17 24.24
C LEU A 666 23.22 -2.35 23.48
N VAL A 667 22.83 -3.59 23.82
CA VAL A 667 23.26 -4.80 23.10
C VAL A 667 22.86 -4.71 21.63
N LEU A 668 21.65 -4.24 21.31
CA LEU A 668 21.23 -4.04 19.92
C LEU A 668 22.09 -2.98 19.21
N ILE A 669 22.39 -1.85 19.86
CA ILE A 669 23.28 -0.81 19.32
C ILE A 669 24.67 -1.36 19.02
N LEU A 670 25.24 -2.14 19.94
CA LEU A 670 26.58 -2.71 19.81
C LEU A 670 26.67 -3.85 18.77
N ARG A 671 25.53 -4.34 18.27
CA ARG A 671 25.42 -5.32 17.17
C ARG A 671 25.17 -4.68 15.81
N GLU A 672 24.88 -3.38 15.75
CA GLU A 672 24.71 -2.68 14.47
C GLU A 672 26.01 -2.70 13.66
N ARG A 673 25.91 -2.45 12.35
CA ARG A 673 27.06 -2.44 11.43
C ARG A 673 28.14 -1.40 11.78
N GLU A 674 27.72 -0.27 12.33
CA GLU A 674 28.59 0.86 12.69
C GLU A 674 28.39 1.28 14.16
N PRO A 675 28.75 0.44 15.14
CA PRO A 675 28.42 0.68 16.55
C PRO A 675 29.20 1.87 17.14
N VAL A 676 30.41 2.12 16.64
CA VAL A 676 31.24 3.27 17.08
C VAL A 676 30.56 4.60 16.80
N LYS A 677 29.86 4.74 15.66
CA LYS A 677 29.10 5.96 15.35
C LYS A 677 27.94 6.17 16.33
N ALA A 678 27.25 5.09 16.69
CA ALA A 678 26.18 5.15 17.70
C ALA A 678 26.73 5.53 19.08
N ILE A 679 27.90 4.98 19.47
CA ILE A 679 28.60 5.34 20.72
C ILE A 679 28.98 6.82 20.75
N LEU A 680 29.57 7.35 19.67
CA LEU A 680 29.88 8.77 19.54
C LEU A 680 28.62 9.64 19.64
N ARG A 681 27.53 9.20 19.01
CA ARG A 681 26.24 9.89 19.08
C ARG A 681 25.66 9.88 20.50
N MET A 682 25.75 8.76 21.22
CA MET A 682 25.38 8.68 22.63
C MET A 682 26.21 9.66 23.47
N SER A 683 27.52 9.74 23.24
CA SER A 683 28.38 10.71 23.94
C SER A 683 27.98 12.16 23.64
N GLY A 684 27.69 12.50 22.38
CA GLY A 684 27.29 13.86 21.98
C GLY A 684 25.91 14.28 22.49
N LEU A 685 25.11 13.34 22.96
CA LEU A 685 23.81 13.57 23.62
C LEU A 685 23.88 13.35 25.13
N GLU A 686 25.09 13.24 25.69
CA GLU A 686 25.34 13.01 27.11
C GLU A 686 24.65 11.74 27.65
N LEU A 687 24.57 10.67 26.87
CA LEU A 687 23.86 9.45 27.29
C LEU A 687 24.73 8.44 28.04
N LEU A 688 26.05 8.54 27.93
CA LEU A 688 26.98 7.59 28.54
C LEU A 688 26.92 7.60 30.07
N HIS A 689 26.62 8.75 30.67
CA HIS A 689 26.54 8.87 32.12
C HIS A 689 25.39 8.05 32.73
N PHE A 690 24.35 7.72 31.95
CA PHE A 690 23.26 6.83 32.40
C PHE A 690 23.66 5.35 32.41
N ILE A 691 24.73 4.98 31.68
CA ILE A 691 25.34 3.65 31.75
C ILE A 691 26.24 3.58 32.98
N HIS A 692 27.15 4.54 33.12
CA HIS A 692 27.97 4.73 34.32
C HIS A 692 28.43 6.19 34.41
N PRO A 693 28.38 6.85 35.59
CA PRO A 693 28.70 8.28 35.72
C PRO A 693 30.10 8.67 35.20
N ASP A 694 31.11 7.83 35.47
CA ASP A 694 32.51 8.07 35.05
C ASP A 694 32.84 7.57 33.64
N LEU A 695 31.84 7.07 32.89
CA LEU A 695 32.09 6.54 31.54
C LEU A 695 32.29 7.70 30.55
N ALA A 696 33.54 7.86 30.10
CA ALA A 696 33.91 8.87 29.11
C ALA A 696 34.68 8.26 27.93
N LEU A 697 34.46 8.80 26.73
CA LEU A 697 35.22 8.44 25.53
C LEU A 697 36.56 9.15 25.50
N THR A 698 37.56 8.55 26.13
CA THR A 698 38.95 9.03 26.04
C THR A 698 39.54 8.74 24.65
N PRO A 699 40.61 9.44 24.22
CA PRO A 699 41.30 9.12 22.98
C PRO A 699 41.77 7.66 22.89
N ASP A 700 42.13 7.05 24.02
CA ASP A 700 42.48 5.63 24.06
C ASP A 700 41.25 4.73 23.87
N THR A 701 40.12 5.04 24.52
CA THR A 701 38.87 4.27 24.36
C THR A 701 38.41 4.29 22.90
N LEU A 702 38.45 5.45 22.23
CA LEU A 702 38.11 5.58 20.81
C LEU A 702 39.05 4.76 19.92
N ARG A 703 40.36 4.79 20.20
CA ARG A 703 41.34 3.92 19.50
C ARG A 703 40.98 2.45 19.65
N VAL A 704 40.69 1.98 20.86
CA VAL A 704 40.32 0.57 21.10
C VAL A 704 39.05 0.22 20.32
N LEU A 705 38.01 1.07 20.38
CA LEU A 705 36.75 0.85 19.66
C LEU A 705 36.94 0.76 18.13
N ASP A 706 37.79 1.61 17.54
CA ASP A 706 38.13 1.55 16.12
C ASP A 706 38.91 0.28 15.77
N GLU A 707 39.83 -0.17 16.64
CA GLU A 707 40.55 -1.43 16.46
C GLU A 707 39.63 -2.65 16.59
N VAL A 708 38.61 -2.63 17.47
CA VAL A 708 37.63 -3.72 17.60
C VAL A 708 36.99 -4.05 16.24
N LYS A 709 36.63 -3.04 15.45
CA LYS A 709 36.06 -3.25 14.11
C LYS A 709 37.02 -4.02 13.19
N LYS A 710 38.31 -3.66 13.21
CA LYS A 710 39.35 -4.28 12.38
C LYS A 710 39.60 -5.73 12.79
N VAL A 711 39.70 -6.00 14.09
CA VAL A 711 39.99 -7.35 14.60
C VAL A 711 38.81 -8.30 14.41
N ILE A 712 37.56 -7.83 14.56
CA ILE A 712 36.37 -8.64 14.26
C ILE A 712 36.33 -9.00 12.78
N THR A 713 36.52 -8.01 11.90
CA THR A 713 36.56 -8.24 10.44
C THR A 713 37.65 -9.26 10.06
N TRP A 714 38.85 -9.11 10.65
CA TRP A 714 39.93 -10.09 10.46
C TRP A 714 39.53 -11.50 10.90
N PHE A 715 38.89 -11.63 12.06
CA PHE A 715 38.48 -12.93 12.60
C PHE A 715 37.39 -13.60 11.74
N GLU A 716 36.41 -12.84 11.29
CA GLU A 716 35.34 -13.34 10.41
C GLU A 716 35.89 -13.85 9.06
N LEU A 717 36.91 -13.17 8.51
CA LEU A 717 37.60 -13.57 7.27
C LEU A 717 38.44 -14.86 7.40
N LEU A 718 38.63 -15.39 8.61
CA LEU A 718 39.28 -16.69 8.82
C LEU A 718 38.33 -17.88 8.61
N TYR A 719 37.01 -17.64 8.51
CA TYR A 719 35.99 -18.69 8.30
C TYR A 719 36.04 -19.85 9.30
N LEU A 720 36.39 -19.58 10.56
CA LEU A 720 36.53 -20.60 11.61
C LEU A 720 35.20 -21.25 12.04
N GLY A 721 34.05 -20.68 11.64
CA GLY A 721 32.72 -21.20 11.97
C GLY A 721 32.31 -21.04 13.45
N GLU A 722 33.08 -20.27 14.22
CA GLU A 722 32.80 -20.01 15.65
C GLU A 722 31.78 -18.89 15.83
N LYS A 723 30.85 -19.06 16.78
CA LYS A 723 29.91 -18.00 17.16
C LYS A 723 30.63 -16.95 17.99
N LEU A 724 30.62 -15.70 17.51
CA LEU A 724 31.20 -14.55 18.20
C LEU A 724 30.10 -13.62 18.70
N GLU A 725 30.12 -13.27 19.98
CA GLU A 725 29.27 -12.22 20.54
C GLU A 725 29.94 -10.84 20.40
N THR A 726 29.85 -10.25 19.20
CA THR A 726 30.49 -8.96 18.86
C THR A 726 30.21 -7.84 19.88
N TRP A 727 28.99 -7.80 20.40
CA TRP A 727 28.58 -6.83 21.41
C TRP A 727 29.42 -6.88 22.69
N VAL A 728 29.90 -8.07 23.08
CA VAL A 728 30.75 -8.24 24.28
C VAL A 728 32.10 -7.58 24.05
N VAL A 729 32.71 -7.76 22.89
CA VAL A 729 34.00 -7.15 22.55
C VAL A 729 33.90 -5.62 22.59
N TYR A 730 32.84 -5.07 21.99
CA TYR A 730 32.57 -3.63 22.03
C TYR A 730 32.24 -3.15 23.45
N PHE A 731 31.53 -3.92 24.26
CA PHE A 731 31.22 -3.55 25.64
C PHE A 731 32.48 -3.51 26.52
N LEU A 732 33.37 -4.48 26.39
CA LEU A 732 34.68 -4.50 27.06
C LEU A 732 35.57 -3.33 26.61
N ALA A 733 35.54 -2.98 25.32
CA ALA A 733 36.26 -1.82 24.78
C ALA A 733 35.67 -0.50 25.26
N LEU A 734 34.34 -0.33 25.23
CA LEU A 734 33.65 0.89 25.67
C LEU A 734 33.95 1.18 27.15
N THR A 735 33.99 0.14 27.97
CA THR A 735 34.21 0.25 29.42
C THR A 735 35.69 0.14 29.81
N SER A 736 36.63 0.11 28.85
CA SER A 736 38.04 -0.17 29.12
C SER A 736 38.75 0.88 29.97
N SER A 737 38.19 2.09 30.05
CA SER A 737 38.69 3.20 30.87
C SER A 737 38.22 3.14 32.32
N LEU A 738 37.17 2.37 32.62
CA LEU A 738 36.67 2.21 33.99
C LEU A 738 37.57 1.23 34.77
N PRO A 739 37.79 1.44 36.07
CA PRO A 739 38.39 0.42 36.93
C PRO A 739 37.44 -0.79 37.07
N ASP A 740 37.97 -1.91 37.55
CA ASP A 740 37.18 -3.16 37.71
C ASP A 740 35.93 -2.97 38.58
N GLU A 741 36.02 -2.15 39.63
CA GLU A 741 34.88 -1.78 40.48
C GLU A 741 33.82 -1.00 39.68
N GLY A 742 34.23 -0.06 38.83
CA GLY A 742 33.32 0.68 37.96
C GLY A 742 32.68 -0.20 36.88
N PHE A 743 33.41 -1.17 36.34
CA PHE A 743 32.87 -2.16 35.40
C PHE A 743 31.83 -3.05 36.07
N TRP A 744 32.10 -3.49 37.30
CA TRP A 744 31.16 -4.25 38.11
C TRP A 744 29.89 -3.43 38.38
N GLY A 745 30.05 -2.17 38.78
CA GLY A 745 28.93 -1.23 38.99
C GLY A 745 28.10 -1.03 37.73
N THR A 746 28.74 -0.95 36.57
CA THR A 746 28.06 -0.86 35.26
C THR A 746 27.20 -2.09 34.98
N CYS A 747 27.74 -3.30 35.17
CA CYS A 747 26.98 -4.53 34.97
C CYS A 747 25.78 -4.64 35.91
N THR A 748 25.93 -4.17 37.15
CA THR A 748 24.85 -4.12 38.14
C THR A 748 23.78 -3.10 37.75
N ARG A 749 24.15 -1.87 37.33
CA ARG A 749 23.24 -0.83 36.83
C ARG A 749 22.41 -1.30 35.63
N LEU A 750 23.04 -2.08 34.74
CA LEU A 750 22.42 -2.67 33.56
C LEU A 750 21.61 -3.94 33.86
N SER A 751 21.56 -4.38 35.12
CA SER A 751 20.85 -5.59 35.55
C SER A 751 21.26 -6.84 34.76
N VAL A 752 22.56 -6.97 34.46
CA VAL A 752 23.13 -8.19 33.87
C VAL A 752 22.93 -9.33 34.88
N SER A 753 22.46 -10.49 34.41
CA SER A 753 22.26 -11.67 35.27
C SER A 753 23.56 -12.06 35.98
N GLU A 754 23.49 -12.44 37.24
CA GLU A 754 24.65 -12.74 38.09
C GLU A 754 25.69 -13.65 37.41
N HIS A 755 25.24 -14.81 36.91
CA HIS A 755 26.11 -15.76 36.19
C HIS A 755 26.83 -15.12 34.98
N TYR A 756 26.12 -14.31 34.21
CA TYR A 756 26.70 -13.66 33.03
C TYR A 756 27.59 -12.47 33.39
N ARG A 757 27.28 -11.76 34.49
CA ARG A 757 28.11 -10.69 35.04
C ARG A 757 29.46 -11.25 35.48
N GLU A 758 29.47 -12.36 36.23
CA GLU A 758 30.70 -13.06 36.63
C GLU A 758 31.53 -13.45 35.40
N LYS A 759 30.88 -14.01 34.37
CA LYS A 759 31.55 -14.34 33.11
C LYS A 759 32.19 -13.12 32.45
N LEU A 760 31.48 -11.98 32.36
CA LEU A 760 32.03 -10.75 31.75
C LEU A 760 33.21 -10.18 32.53
N ILE A 761 33.16 -10.26 33.87
CA ILE A 761 34.26 -9.81 34.74
C ILE A 761 35.46 -10.73 34.56
N ASP A 762 35.25 -12.04 34.59
CA ASP A 762 36.30 -13.04 34.36
C ASP A 762 36.99 -12.82 33.00
N MET A 763 36.20 -12.63 31.95
CA MET A 763 36.68 -12.31 30.60
C MET A 763 37.55 -11.04 30.58
N ARG A 764 37.14 -10.00 31.31
CA ARG A 764 37.88 -8.74 31.39
C ARG A 764 39.18 -8.92 32.17
N VAL A 765 39.10 -9.40 33.41
CA VAL A 765 40.23 -9.51 34.34
C VAL A 765 41.30 -10.44 33.76
N HIS A 766 40.92 -11.64 33.33
CA HIS A 766 41.87 -12.57 32.70
C HIS A 766 42.46 -12.00 31.41
N GLY A 767 41.65 -11.33 30.58
CA GLY A 767 42.11 -10.68 29.37
C GLY A 767 43.16 -9.59 29.64
N GLU A 768 42.92 -8.74 30.63
CA GLU A 768 43.84 -7.66 31.03
C GLU A 768 45.13 -8.19 31.67
N GLN A 769 45.04 -9.20 32.54
CA GLN A 769 46.21 -9.86 33.14
C GLN A 769 47.12 -10.51 32.07
N VAL A 770 46.52 -11.25 31.15
CA VAL A 770 47.27 -11.90 30.07
C VAL A 770 47.89 -10.87 29.13
N LEU A 771 47.17 -9.80 28.80
CA LEU A 771 47.70 -8.68 28.03
C LEU A 771 48.89 -8.01 28.72
N GLU A 772 48.82 -7.78 30.03
CA GLU A 772 49.91 -7.19 30.81
C GLU A 772 51.17 -8.07 30.77
N VAL A 773 51.01 -9.38 31.00
CA VAL A 773 52.12 -10.35 30.94
C VAL A 773 52.79 -10.35 29.57
N MET A 774 52.00 -10.44 28.49
CA MET A 774 52.52 -10.44 27.12
C MET A 774 53.20 -9.11 26.77
N THR A 775 52.61 -7.98 27.17
CA THR A 775 53.15 -6.65 26.89
C THR A 775 54.46 -6.42 27.64
N ARG A 776 54.56 -6.87 28.90
CA ARG A 776 55.78 -6.79 29.70
C ARG A 776 56.92 -7.61 29.08
N LYS A 777 56.64 -8.85 28.66
CA LYS A 777 57.64 -9.71 28.00
C LYS A 777 58.11 -9.15 26.66
N ALA A 778 57.17 -8.71 25.82
CA ALA A 778 57.46 -8.04 24.55
C ALA A 778 58.32 -6.77 24.76
N GLY A 779 57.97 -5.93 25.74
CA GLY A 779 58.71 -4.71 26.06
C GLY A 779 60.14 -4.95 26.55
N ARG A 780 60.38 -6.07 27.25
CA ARG A 780 61.71 -6.50 27.71
C ARG A 780 62.51 -7.25 26.64
N ARG A 781 61.92 -7.53 25.47
CA ARG A 781 62.49 -8.39 24.41
C ARG A 781 62.93 -9.76 24.94
N GLU A 782 62.19 -10.28 25.91
CA GLU A 782 62.39 -11.65 26.39
C GLU A 782 61.99 -12.63 25.28
N GLU A 783 62.69 -13.76 25.17
CA GLU A 783 62.32 -14.81 24.22
C GLU A 783 60.93 -15.37 24.60
N VAL A 784 60.00 -15.35 23.66
CA VAL A 784 58.65 -15.90 23.81
C VAL A 784 58.52 -17.12 22.90
N ARG A 785 58.34 -18.30 23.51
CA ARG A 785 58.16 -19.56 22.78
C ARG A 785 56.69 -19.74 22.37
N ARG A 786 56.44 -20.63 21.41
CA ARG A 786 55.08 -20.97 20.97
C ARG A 786 54.25 -21.58 22.09
N SER A 787 54.87 -22.38 22.94
CA SER A 787 54.26 -22.93 24.15
C SER A 787 53.80 -21.84 25.11
N ASP A 788 54.61 -20.81 25.37
CA ASP A 788 54.23 -19.67 26.21
C ASP A 788 52.93 -19.03 25.70
N ILE A 789 52.88 -18.71 24.40
CA ILE A 789 51.72 -18.11 23.74
C ILE A 789 50.48 -19.01 23.88
N TYR A 790 50.64 -20.32 23.65
CA TYR A 790 49.55 -21.27 23.77
C TYR A 790 49.00 -21.31 25.20
N PHE A 791 49.84 -21.43 26.23
CA PHE A 791 49.35 -21.54 27.60
C PHE A 791 48.79 -20.23 28.16
N TRP A 792 49.25 -19.07 27.69
CA TRP A 792 48.63 -17.78 28.05
C TRP A 792 47.23 -17.61 27.47
N LEU A 793 47.01 -18.10 26.23
CA LEU A 793 45.76 -17.85 25.50
C LEU A 793 44.79 -19.05 25.52
N ARG A 794 45.25 -20.23 25.98
CA ARG A 794 44.44 -21.44 26.14
C ARG A 794 43.25 -21.17 27.08
N GLY A 795 42.05 -21.53 26.63
CA GLY A 795 40.83 -21.43 27.42
C GLY A 795 40.16 -20.05 27.38
N LEU A 796 40.81 -19.03 26.80
CA LEU A 796 40.17 -17.75 26.55
C LEU A 796 39.16 -17.88 25.39
N SER A 797 38.04 -17.19 25.54
CA SER A 797 37.02 -17.11 24.49
C SER A 797 37.48 -16.22 23.33
N PRO A 798 36.92 -16.40 22.12
CA PRO A 798 37.22 -15.52 20.99
C PRO A 798 37.04 -14.03 21.31
N GLU A 799 36.02 -13.68 22.08
CA GLU A 799 35.76 -12.29 22.47
C GLU A 799 36.92 -11.69 23.29
N VAL A 800 37.50 -12.46 24.22
CA VAL A 800 38.66 -12.02 25.01
C VAL A 800 39.90 -11.87 24.14
N LEU A 801 40.15 -12.82 23.24
CA LEU A 801 41.28 -12.77 22.31
C LEU A 801 41.21 -11.51 21.43
N LEU A 802 40.03 -11.20 20.89
CA LEU A 802 39.81 -10.01 20.06
C LEU A 802 39.89 -8.72 20.88
N TYR A 803 39.39 -8.72 22.11
CA TYR A 803 39.54 -7.60 23.04
C TYR A 803 41.03 -7.30 23.33
N ILE A 804 41.83 -8.34 23.64
CA ILE A 804 43.29 -8.21 23.83
C ILE A 804 43.94 -7.63 22.58
N MET A 805 43.58 -8.15 21.40
CA MET A 805 44.15 -7.73 20.13
C MET A 805 43.81 -6.27 19.77
N ALA A 806 42.61 -5.80 20.15
CA ALA A 806 42.20 -4.40 19.97
C ALA A 806 42.83 -3.46 21.02
N LYS A 807 42.92 -3.90 22.28
CA LYS A 807 43.43 -3.08 23.38
C LYS A 807 44.94 -2.87 23.29
N THR A 808 45.70 -3.88 22.86
CA THR A 808 47.17 -3.80 22.82
C THR A 808 47.71 -2.75 21.84
N ARG A 809 48.78 -2.08 22.25
CA ARG A 809 49.58 -1.20 21.38
C ARG A 809 50.79 -1.90 20.76
N SER A 810 51.11 -3.12 21.20
CA SER A 810 52.25 -3.88 20.71
C SER A 810 51.87 -4.74 19.50
N ASP A 811 52.51 -4.48 18.36
CA ASP A 811 52.39 -5.30 17.15
C ASP A 811 52.80 -6.75 17.41
N GLU A 812 53.78 -6.96 18.30
CA GLU A 812 54.26 -8.28 18.68
C GLU A 812 53.18 -9.07 19.44
N VAL A 813 52.49 -8.42 20.39
CA VAL A 813 51.36 -9.04 21.09
C VAL A 813 50.21 -9.37 20.13
N ARG A 814 49.92 -8.50 19.14
CA ARG A 814 48.94 -8.83 18.09
C ARG A 814 49.37 -10.06 17.29
N ARG A 815 50.66 -10.20 16.98
CA ARG A 815 51.20 -11.40 16.32
C ARG A 815 51.05 -12.65 17.18
N TYR A 816 51.23 -12.56 18.50
CA TYR A 816 51.02 -13.69 19.41
C TYR A 816 49.59 -14.20 19.37
N VAL A 817 48.61 -13.30 19.49
CA VAL A 817 47.18 -13.66 19.41
C VAL A 817 46.85 -14.23 18.03
N SER A 818 47.33 -13.60 16.95
CA SER A 818 47.12 -14.07 15.58
C SER A 818 47.71 -15.47 15.35
N LEU A 819 48.93 -15.73 15.83
CA LEU A 819 49.60 -17.02 15.74
C LEU A 819 48.83 -18.10 16.51
N TYR A 820 48.32 -17.77 17.69
CA TYR A 820 47.50 -18.68 18.48
C TYR A 820 46.22 -19.07 17.74
N VAL A 821 45.44 -18.08 17.30
CA VAL A 821 44.16 -18.30 16.62
C VAL A 821 44.35 -19.10 15.32
N THR A 822 45.38 -18.81 14.53
CA THR A 822 45.56 -19.41 13.21
C THR A 822 46.33 -20.72 13.20
N ARG A 823 47.23 -20.96 14.17
CA ARG A 823 48.15 -22.12 14.12
C ARG A 823 48.27 -22.93 15.39
N LEU A 824 48.18 -22.33 16.58
CA LEU A 824 48.49 -23.06 17.83
C LEU A 824 47.24 -23.63 18.53
N ARG A 825 46.09 -22.97 18.45
CA ARG A 825 44.86 -23.35 19.17
C ARG A 825 44.38 -24.77 18.87
N GLY A 826 44.58 -25.25 17.64
CA GLY A 826 44.19 -26.59 17.20
C GLY A 826 45.25 -27.68 17.44
N VAL A 827 46.42 -27.34 18.00
CA VAL A 827 47.49 -28.31 18.23
C VAL A 827 47.15 -29.17 19.44
N VAL A 828 46.99 -30.46 19.21
CA VAL A 828 46.83 -31.49 20.25
C VAL A 828 47.99 -32.48 20.18
N THR A 829 48.26 -33.18 21.28
CA THR A 829 49.20 -34.31 21.31
C THR A 829 48.67 -35.46 20.43
N HIS A 830 49.57 -36.22 19.81
CA HIS A 830 49.24 -37.49 19.17
C HIS A 830 48.99 -38.62 20.19
N ILE A 831 49.56 -38.49 21.39
CA ILE A 831 49.32 -39.41 22.50
C ILE A 831 48.17 -38.93 23.39
N THR A 832 47.53 -39.87 24.06
CA THR A 832 46.40 -39.68 24.96
C THR A 832 46.69 -40.28 26.33
N GLY A 833 45.78 -40.08 27.30
CA GLY A 833 45.87 -40.75 28.60
C GLY A 833 45.86 -42.29 28.52
N ASN A 834 45.28 -42.87 27.46
CA ASN A 834 45.33 -44.32 27.25
C ASN A 834 46.74 -44.82 26.92
N ASP A 835 47.51 -44.03 26.18
CA ASP A 835 48.90 -44.33 25.86
C ASP A 835 49.77 -44.24 27.12
N LEU A 836 49.53 -43.25 27.99
CA LEU A 836 50.18 -43.14 29.31
C LEU A 836 49.85 -44.33 30.22
N LYS A 837 48.61 -44.81 30.17
CA LYS A 837 48.18 -46.02 30.90
C LYS A 837 48.90 -47.27 30.37
N ALA A 838 49.08 -47.38 29.06
CA ALA A 838 49.83 -48.47 28.44
C ALA A 838 51.33 -48.46 28.82
N LEU A 839 51.88 -47.28 29.14
CA LEU A 839 53.23 -47.10 29.68
C LEU A 839 53.36 -47.44 31.18
N GLY A 840 52.29 -47.92 31.82
CA GLY A 840 52.28 -48.33 33.23
C GLY A 840 52.17 -47.17 34.22
N ILE A 841 51.81 -45.96 33.76
CA ILE A 841 51.68 -44.78 34.62
C ILE A 841 50.33 -44.83 35.34
N PRO A 842 50.26 -44.73 36.68
CA PRO A 842 49.00 -44.74 37.40
C PRO A 842 48.16 -43.49 37.07
N SER A 843 46.86 -43.68 36.85
CA SER A 843 45.92 -42.60 36.56
C SER A 843 45.86 -41.59 37.70
N GLY A 844 46.03 -40.30 37.39
CA GLY A 844 45.99 -39.22 38.37
C GLY A 844 46.42 -37.86 37.78
N PRO A 845 46.57 -36.81 38.61
CA PRO A 845 46.95 -35.46 38.18
C PRO A 845 48.22 -35.42 37.30
N ARG A 846 49.14 -36.36 37.54
CA ARG A 846 50.40 -36.54 36.79
C ARG A 846 50.20 -36.78 35.30
N TYR A 847 49.05 -37.28 34.86
CA TYR A 847 48.74 -37.41 33.43
C TYR A 847 48.66 -36.04 32.75
N ARG A 848 48.04 -35.06 33.41
CA ARG A 848 47.92 -33.71 32.89
C ARG A 848 49.30 -33.06 32.76
N ASP A 849 50.13 -33.21 33.78
CA ASP A 849 51.49 -32.64 33.78
C ASP A 849 52.35 -33.22 32.66
N ILE A 850 52.29 -34.54 32.44
CA ILE A 850 53.02 -35.21 31.35
C ILE A 850 52.47 -34.78 29.99
N LEU A 851 51.15 -34.76 29.79
CA LEU A 851 50.55 -34.36 28.52
C LEU A 851 50.79 -32.88 28.21
N ASP A 852 50.75 -31.99 29.20
CA ASP A 852 51.05 -30.56 29.01
C ASP A 852 52.55 -30.34 28.68
N GLN A 853 53.47 -31.13 29.25
CA GLN A 853 54.90 -31.09 28.89
C GLN A 853 55.18 -31.67 27.50
N VAL A 854 54.51 -32.76 27.12
CA VAL A 854 54.59 -33.31 25.76
C VAL A 854 54.01 -32.33 24.75
N LEU A 855 52.88 -31.69 25.07
CA LEU A 855 52.30 -30.63 24.27
C LEU A 855 53.24 -29.42 24.14
N THR A 856 53.96 -29.06 25.22
CA THR A 856 54.97 -28.00 25.23
C THR A 856 56.08 -28.29 24.21
N ALA A 857 56.65 -29.50 24.24
CA ALA A 857 57.69 -29.93 23.30
C ALA A 857 57.15 -29.92 21.85
N ARG A 858 55.92 -30.39 21.64
CA ARG A 858 55.27 -30.37 20.33
C ARG A 858 55.07 -28.95 19.79
N LEU A 859 54.56 -28.04 20.61
CA LEU A 859 54.33 -26.64 20.24
C LEU A 859 55.63 -25.92 19.86
N ASN A 860 56.74 -26.27 20.52
CA ASN A 860 58.07 -25.70 20.23
C ASN A 860 58.79 -26.41 19.06
N GLY A 861 58.25 -27.51 18.52
CA GLY A 861 58.87 -28.28 17.44
C GLY A 861 59.94 -29.27 17.89
N GLU A 862 60.00 -29.56 19.20
CA GLU A 862 60.97 -30.47 19.82
C GLU A 862 60.50 -31.93 19.78
N ALA A 863 59.19 -32.19 19.68
CA ALA A 863 58.59 -33.51 19.51
C ALA A 863 57.51 -33.46 18.41
N THR A 864 57.82 -33.97 17.21
CA THR A 864 56.96 -33.77 16.02
C THR A 864 56.17 -35.01 15.65
N THR A 865 56.67 -36.19 16.00
CA THR A 865 56.04 -37.47 15.71
C THR A 865 55.41 -38.10 16.96
N ARG A 866 54.50 -39.07 16.75
CA ARG A 866 53.94 -39.85 17.86
C ARG A 866 55.02 -40.62 18.63
N GLU A 867 56.09 -41.04 17.96
CA GLU A 867 57.22 -41.74 18.60
C GLU A 867 58.02 -40.81 19.51
N ASP A 868 58.30 -39.57 19.06
CA ASP A 868 58.97 -38.55 19.88
C ASP A 868 58.16 -38.25 21.15
N GLU A 869 56.84 -38.11 21.01
CA GLU A 869 55.92 -37.87 22.13
C GLU A 869 55.89 -39.03 23.12
N MET A 870 55.86 -40.28 22.63
CA MET A 870 55.91 -41.48 23.47
C MET A 870 57.24 -41.61 24.23
N LEU A 871 58.36 -41.33 23.57
CA LEU A 871 59.69 -41.34 24.19
C LEU A 871 59.81 -40.27 25.28
N LEU A 872 59.32 -39.06 25.00
CA LEU A 872 59.30 -37.97 25.97
C LEU A 872 58.39 -38.29 27.16
N ALA A 873 57.19 -38.81 26.91
CA ALA A 873 56.28 -39.26 27.96
C ALA A 873 56.91 -40.34 28.85
N GLY A 874 57.62 -41.30 28.27
CA GLY A 874 58.36 -42.33 29.01
C GLY A 874 59.48 -41.76 29.87
N ARG A 875 60.24 -40.76 29.38
CA ARG A 875 61.27 -40.06 30.17
C ARG A 875 60.67 -39.27 31.34
N LEU A 876 59.55 -38.60 31.13
CA LEU A 876 58.84 -37.84 32.17
C LEU A 876 58.14 -38.73 33.20
N ALA A 877 57.87 -39.99 32.84
CA ALA A 877 57.26 -41.00 33.70
C ALA A 877 58.25 -41.68 34.66
N ALA A 878 59.55 -41.70 34.32
CA ALA A 878 60.59 -42.27 35.17
C ALA A 878 60.63 -41.55 36.54
N PRO A 879 60.72 -42.28 37.67
CA PRO A 879 60.95 -41.66 38.97
C PRO A 879 62.32 -40.94 38.95
N ALA A 880 62.34 -39.73 39.50
CA ALA A 880 63.55 -38.89 39.59
C ALA A 880 64.69 -39.57 40.35
#